data_AF-A0A1T4M741-F1
#
_entry.id   AF-A0A1T4M741-F1
#
_cell.length_a   1.000
_cell.length_b   1.000
_cell.length_c   1.000
_cell.angle_alpha   90.00
_cell.angle_beta   90.00
_cell.angle_gamma   90.00
#
_symmetry.space_group_name_H-M   'P 1'
#
loop_
_entity.id
_entity.type
_entity.pdbx_description
1 polymer ?
#
loop_
_entity_poly.entity_id
_entity_poly.type
_entity_poly.pdbx_seq_one_letter_code
_entity_poly.pdbx_strand_id
1 'polypeptide(L)'
;MKKSLRAGMALTSLVFAAGLIFSGCLAISDEESEEAETTSEISAGSINRAAVSYSGTSGILGSITSATPTGSGLTGVKAQGWLNSAYIVWTGSSSSYTVTCDGQAVSSYLTRKIGGQWRCDIPGLAKGNHTIKVTSGSSYLSATVSVASHDRTGFAFYGTITPGAYKADGTLKDNAVVLYVNESTKDKVSLDVVTSSKGATTTCTGLQNILYAFKKGYDNRPLCVRLIGKVTDFATMDNGDIMISGSSASKPLSNGLTIEGIGSDATAYGWGIRIKNAQYVEISNIGFMMIDSAEGDNVSLQQSNKNVWVHNCDMFYGTPGGDADQKKGDGSLDCKKSTYVTFSYNHFWDSGKCNLLGLSEGTTSDLYITYHHNWYDHSDSRHPRCRYYSAHIYNNYYDGNSKYGAGACLGSSLFMESNYFRNCKYPMMISMQGTDLFAGTSSKNSANSTFSKEAGGMIKAYNNTMTGTYYFIPYGGTYSGADTTSDFDAYVVSSKSATVPSSVVSLSGSNKYNNFDTSSIMYSYTADSPEDAVKNVKKYAGRIEGGDFTYTFPDSADKSYDVDTTLKSKLENYTGATTAYNEASSSESSGGSSSGSSSSGESSGSSSGSSSGSSSGSTSSGSSSSGSSSGSSSTSTVTSAKLTADSYSTGTISSDTVYGDFTLLATSKKNVKISSSSATYGSTSYKNAWDLQGGADGVKPSYRAFKVTLAKGDILKAVVNANASRTLQLSNGSKVVSSTSVGTSASLFSYNATSAGTYYLYSKSSSIRVFEITKTGSSSSGSSSGSSSGSSSGSSGSSSGESSGSSSGSSSSLSISASKTQTGVGTRSRLNEISSINQIKNAISVSNATQLKAALNEVVSGGAIVLAKGTYSFSETITISSSNNGSSSAMKYIIAAPGTSAEDIILDFSSQSLADFNRGIHLFGSYWHFYGLTIKGAGDNGLYVSGKNNIIENCIFVENRDSGLQIAREKSSLSNMSDWPSNNLILNCTSYNNADKTGENADGFACKLTAGNGNVFDGCISYSNSDDGWDLYAKEATGSIGVVTIKNCVAFNNGKLTTGSSYGNGDMNGFKLGGSNGKVPTAHIVSNCIAFANGHDGFTDNGNGGSLSLTNCTSYNNAKVNFNFYRTNKGNFTGLVTGSPNNSDKYGTSSVASTVSKTLYYTNSKYYWISSATSVTNGQKNVGTQVNAPSFKSTSLPTANSSVHKNLRNADGTVKLGDMLKPNDSTYSGASFSTQAASILGVSLKTN
;
A
#
# COMPACT_ATOMS: atom_id res chain seq x y z
N MET A 1 -26.89 -4.23 65.45
CA MET A 1 -25.95 -3.99 66.57
C MET A 1 -24.71 -3.31 65.99
N LYS A 2 -24.24 -2.15 66.49
CA LYS A 2 -23.00 -1.99 67.30
C LYS A 2 -21.83 -2.91 66.81
N LYS A 3 -20.59 -2.46 66.54
CA LYS A 3 -19.90 -1.20 66.95
C LYS A 3 -18.51 -1.03 66.24
N SER A 4 -18.08 0.23 66.01
CA SER A 4 -16.70 0.80 66.17
C SER A 4 -15.45 0.17 65.48
N LEU A 5 -14.67 0.91 64.65
CA LEU A 5 -13.46 1.76 64.97
C LEU A 5 -12.20 0.96 65.41
N ARG A 6 -10.92 1.31 65.15
CA ARG A 6 -10.24 2.52 64.59
C ARG A 6 -8.77 2.20 64.20
N ALA A 7 -8.11 3.11 63.45
CA ALA A 7 -6.67 3.55 63.42
C ALA A 7 -5.51 2.59 63.84
N GLY A 8 -4.28 2.64 63.30
CA GLY A 8 -3.57 3.64 62.48
C GLY A 8 -2.36 4.25 63.23
N MET A 9 -1.18 4.39 62.60
CA MET A 9 0.06 5.10 63.05
C MET A 9 1.01 5.26 61.84
N ALA A 10 1.50 6.45 61.46
CA ALA A 10 2.63 7.25 62.02
C ALA A 10 4.00 6.56 61.81
N LEU A 11 4.89 7.09 60.92
CA LEU A 11 5.99 8.06 61.20
C LEU A 11 6.94 7.59 62.34
N THR A 12 8.28 7.59 62.24
CA THR A 12 9.20 8.45 61.44
C THR A 12 10.60 7.80 61.25
N SER A 13 11.48 8.45 60.49
CA SER A 13 12.84 8.06 60.05
C SER A 13 13.94 7.92 61.15
N LEU A 14 15.04 7.21 60.84
CA LEU A 14 16.42 7.75 60.58
C LEU A 14 17.60 6.83 61.04
N VAL A 15 18.79 7.05 60.45
CA VAL A 15 20.18 6.70 60.88
C VAL A 15 20.84 5.45 60.25
N PHE A 16 22.18 5.47 60.19
CA PHE A 16 23.08 4.91 59.16
C PHE A 16 24.18 3.97 59.74
N ALA A 17 24.80 3.16 58.86
CA ALA A 17 26.19 2.66 58.85
C ALA A 17 26.66 1.41 59.64
N ALA A 18 27.31 0.48 58.88
CA ALA A 18 28.37 -0.52 59.20
C ALA A 18 28.15 -1.54 60.36
N GLY A 19 28.60 -2.80 60.37
CA GLY A 19 29.40 -3.69 59.49
C GLY A 19 29.91 -4.90 60.34
N LEU A 20 30.55 -5.99 59.88
CA LEU A 20 30.89 -6.58 58.56
C LEU A 20 31.38 -8.06 58.81
N ILE A 21 31.81 -8.78 57.75
CA ILE A 21 32.69 -10.01 57.73
C ILE A 21 32.04 -11.43 57.65
N PHE A 22 32.10 -11.98 56.41
CA PHE A 22 32.41 -13.36 55.91
C PHE A 22 31.88 -14.65 56.60
N SER A 23 31.58 -15.77 55.90
CA SER A 23 31.85 -16.25 54.52
C SER A 23 30.76 -17.27 54.07
N GLY A 24 30.65 -17.85 52.85
CA GLY A 24 31.44 -17.80 51.61
C GLY A 24 30.98 -18.87 50.57
N CYS A 25 31.55 -18.88 49.35
CA CYS A 25 31.23 -19.72 48.17
C CYS A 25 29.82 -19.52 47.55
N LEU A 26 29.60 -19.48 46.22
CA LEU A 26 30.49 -19.68 45.07
C LEU A 26 30.11 -18.74 43.88
N ALA A 27 31.05 -17.84 43.56
CA ALA A 27 31.44 -17.24 42.27
C ALA A 27 30.52 -17.21 41.02
N ILE A 28 30.19 -15.98 40.61
CA ILE A 28 30.18 -15.51 39.20
C ILE A 28 30.96 -14.18 39.16
N SER A 29 31.88 -14.03 38.23
CA SER A 29 32.64 -12.82 37.89
C SER A 29 33.05 -12.94 36.41
N ASP A 30 32.70 -12.04 35.50
CA ASP A 30 33.11 -10.63 35.33
C ASP A 30 34.44 -10.47 34.57
N GLU A 31 34.53 -9.32 33.90
CA GLU A 31 35.63 -8.77 33.08
C GLU A 31 35.89 -9.40 31.70
N GLU A 32 35.88 -8.54 30.67
CA GLU A 32 37.02 -8.46 29.76
C GLU A 32 37.20 -7.01 29.25
N SER A 33 38.46 -6.62 29.04
CA SER A 33 38.90 -5.27 28.68
C SER A 33 39.56 -5.24 27.28
N GLU A 34 39.65 -4.03 26.72
CA GLU A 34 40.42 -3.59 25.53
C GLU A 34 41.37 -4.62 24.86
N GLU A 35 41.23 -4.84 23.53
CA GLU A 35 42.22 -4.35 22.56
C GLU A 35 41.82 -4.39 21.06
N ALA A 36 42.42 -3.44 20.33
CA ALA A 36 42.90 -3.45 18.93
C ALA A 36 42.23 -4.21 17.75
N GLU A 37 41.91 -3.41 16.73
CA GLU A 37 42.26 -3.57 15.30
C GLU A 37 41.61 -4.63 14.36
N THR A 38 41.68 -4.27 13.07
CA THR A 38 41.40 -5.04 11.84
C THR A 38 39.95 -5.41 11.51
N THR A 39 39.37 -4.51 10.71
CA THR A 39 38.46 -4.79 9.58
C THR A 39 38.40 -6.24 9.07
N SER A 40 37.21 -6.81 9.03
CA SER A 40 36.82 -7.78 7.98
C SER A 40 35.47 -7.39 7.39
N GLU A 41 35.45 -7.13 6.09
CA GLU A 41 34.22 -6.79 5.36
C GLU A 41 33.33 -8.02 5.20
N ILE A 42 32.04 -7.91 5.47
CA ILE A 42 31.02 -8.68 4.73
C ILE A 42 30.04 -7.70 4.10
N SER A 43 29.99 -7.77 2.77
CA SER A 43 29.25 -6.90 1.87
C SER A 43 27.78 -7.31 1.72
N ALA A 44 27.02 -6.40 1.11
CA ALA A 44 25.68 -6.54 0.53
C ALA A 44 24.47 -6.64 1.49
N GLY A 45 23.55 -5.70 1.31
CA GLY A 45 22.30 -5.59 2.06
C GLY A 45 21.24 -4.79 1.30
N SER A 46 20.93 -5.21 0.06
CA SER A 46 19.82 -4.65 -0.71
C SER A 46 18.52 -4.69 0.11
N ILE A 47 17.73 -3.61 0.11
CA ILE A 47 16.44 -3.59 0.82
C ILE A 47 15.45 -4.48 0.05
N ASN A 48 15.41 -5.76 0.43
CA ASN A 48 14.32 -6.66 0.10
C ASN A 48 12.99 -6.02 0.57
N ARG A 49 12.00 -5.94 -0.31
CA ARG A 49 10.62 -5.68 0.10
C ARG A 49 10.18 -6.83 1.01
N ALA A 50 10.04 -6.55 2.30
CA ALA A 50 9.58 -7.52 3.28
C ALA A 50 8.16 -8.02 2.93
N ALA A 51 7.91 -9.30 3.21
CA ALA A 51 6.66 -9.96 2.87
C ALA A 51 5.46 -9.33 3.62
N VAL A 52 4.56 -8.68 2.88
CA VAL A 52 3.28 -8.20 3.41
C VAL A 52 2.27 -9.35 3.39
N SER A 53 1.85 -9.79 4.57
CA SER A 53 0.84 -10.83 4.75
C SER A 53 -0.56 -10.31 4.53
N TYR A 54 -1.38 -11.06 3.78
CA TYR A 54 -2.82 -10.84 3.73
C TYR A 54 -3.62 -12.10 4.07
N SER A 55 -4.73 -11.90 4.78
CA SER A 55 -5.63 -12.93 5.27
C SER A 55 -6.80 -13.11 4.31
N GLY A 56 -6.73 -14.11 3.42
CA GLY A 56 -7.76 -14.30 2.38
C GLY A 56 -7.90 -15.70 1.79
N THR A 57 -6.92 -16.59 1.96
CA THR A 57 -7.01 -18.05 1.69
C THR A 57 -5.75 -18.72 2.25
N SER A 58 -5.81 -19.99 2.66
CA SER A 58 -4.65 -20.69 3.24
C SER A 58 -3.57 -20.99 2.19
N GLY A 59 -2.39 -20.42 2.42
CA GLY A 59 -1.22 -20.46 1.54
C GLY A 59 -1.41 -19.58 0.29
N ILE A 60 -0.48 -18.71 -0.11
CA ILE A 60 0.97 -18.80 0.05
C ILE A 60 1.56 -17.39 0.29
N LEU A 61 2.38 -17.26 1.34
CA LEU A 61 3.57 -16.42 1.29
C LEU A 61 4.77 -17.37 1.25
N GLY A 62 5.45 -17.45 0.11
CA GLY A 62 6.78 -18.02 0.07
C GLY A 62 7.69 -17.09 0.84
N SER A 63 8.09 -17.46 2.06
CA SER A 63 9.20 -16.80 2.75
C SER A 63 10.44 -16.86 1.86
N ILE A 64 11.23 -15.77 1.82
CA ILE A 64 12.56 -15.83 1.22
C ILE A 64 13.33 -16.88 2.01
N THR A 65 13.57 -18.03 1.38
CA THR A 65 14.12 -19.20 2.09
C THR A 65 15.62 -19.19 1.94
N SER A 66 16.33 -19.17 3.07
CA SER A 66 17.79 -19.36 3.09
C SER A 66 18.11 -20.78 2.63
N ALA A 67 18.82 -20.92 1.51
CA ALA A 67 19.29 -22.22 1.09
C ALA A 67 20.39 -22.75 2.02
N THR A 68 20.44 -24.06 2.19
CA THR A 68 21.55 -24.72 2.89
C THR A 68 22.69 -24.98 1.89
N PRO A 69 23.89 -24.38 2.07
CA PRO A 69 25.06 -24.68 1.26
C PRO A 69 25.79 -25.93 1.77
N THR A 70 26.44 -26.64 0.86
CA THR A 70 27.50 -27.60 1.19
C THR A 70 28.65 -27.44 0.19
N GLY A 71 29.88 -27.33 0.69
CA GLY A 71 31.07 -27.02 -0.11
C GLY A 71 31.30 -25.51 -0.32
N SER A 72 32.50 -25.15 -0.76
CA SER A 72 32.88 -23.77 -1.08
C SER A 72 32.58 -23.45 -2.55
N GLY A 73 32.13 -22.22 -2.84
CA GLY A 73 31.99 -21.70 -4.22
C GLY A 73 30.60 -21.21 -4.65
N LEU A 74 29.57 -21.35 -3.81
CA LEU A 74 28.20 -20.86 -4.04
C LEU A 74 27.78 -19.95 -2.87
N THR A 75 27.46 -18.68 -3.12
CA THR A 75 27.18 -17.69 -2.06
C THR A 75 26.05 -16.73 -2.39
N GLY A 76 25.35 -16.26 -1.35
CA GLY A 76 24.19 -15.35 -1.42
C GLY A 76 22.98 -16.00 -2.07
N VAL A 77 21.87 -16.19 -1.34
CA VAL A 77 20.70 -16.91 -1.91
C VAL A 77 19.38 -16.21 -1.60
N LYS A 78 18.61 -15.95 -2.66
CA LYS A 78 17.20 -15.55 -2.61
C LYS A 78 16.39 -16.60 -3.38
N ALA A 79 15.59 -17.39 -2.70
CA ALA A 79 14.65 -18.33 -3.31
C ALA A 79 13.22 -18.02 -2.87
N GLN A 80 12.28 -18.00 -3.82
CA GLN A 80 10.88 -17.64 -3.57
C GLN A 80 9.96 -18.33 -4.58
N GLY A 81 8.79 -18.78 -4.11
CA GLY A 81 7.70 -19.23 -4.96
C GLY A 81 6.68 -18.12 -5.23
N TRP A 82 6.05 -18.19 -6.40
CA TRP A 82 5.09 -17.23 -6.94
C TRP A 82 3.83 -17.97 -7.44
N LEU A 83 3.11 -17.40 -8.40
CA LEU A 83 1.99 -18.05 -9.11
C LEU A 83 2.54 -19.07 -10.12
N ASN A 84 2.24 -20.35 -9.92
CA ASN A 84 2.67 -21.55 -10.67
C ASN A 84 4.13 -21.56 -11.14
N SER A 85 5.00 -20.89 -10.37
CA SER A 85 6.40 -20.68 -10.68
C SER A 85 7.18 -20.43 -9.41
N ALA A 86 8.50 -20.59 -9.49
CA ALA A 86 9.44 -20.17 -8.46
C ALA A 86 10.72 -19.64 -9.09
N TYR A 87 11.59 -19.02 -8.30
CA TYR A 87 12.93 -18.70 -8.76
C TYR A 87 13.96 -18.90 -7.64
N ILE A 88 15.23 -19.05 -8.04
CA ILE A 88 16.39 -19.00 -7.16
C ILE A 88 17.46 -18.08 -7.76
N VAL A 89 18.05 -17.22 -6.93
CA VAL A 89 19.17 -16.34 -7.26
C VAL A 89 20.39 -16.75 -6.44
N TRP A 90 21.57 -16.83 -7.06
CA TRP A 90 22.84 -17.13 -6.41
C TRP A 90 24.03 -16.39 -7.02
N THR A 91 25.17 -16.40 -6.34
CA THR A 91 26.48 -16.05 -6.95
C THR A 91 27.42 -17.24 -6.88
N GLY A 92 28.36 -17.30 -7.84
CA GLY A 92 29.33 -18.38 -7.95
C GLY A 92 30.33 -18.12 -9.08
N SER A 93 31.50 -18.75 -8.98
CA SER A 93 32.63 -18.57 -9.91
C SER A 93 32.64 -19.54 -11.09
N SER A 94 31.86 -20.62 -11.06
CA SER A 94 31.72 -21.54 -12.18
C SER A 94 31.05 -20.86 -13.38
N SER A 95 31.45 -21.27 -14.58
CA SER A 95 30.79 -20.94 -15.84
C SER A 95 29.50 -21.74 -16.09
N SER A 96 29.27 -22.84 -15.35
CA SER A 96 28.09 -23.70 -15.52
C SER A 96 27.55 -24.24 -14.19
N TYR A 97 26.23 -24.43 -14.15
CA TYR A 97 25.44 -24.93 -13.02
C TYR A 97 24.35 -25.88 -13.52
N THR A 98 24.07 -26.92 -12.75
CA THR A 98 22.87 -27.76 -12.94
C THR A 98 21.83 -27.36 -11.91
N VAL A 99 20.61 -27.06 -12.35
CA VAL A 99 19.47 -26.76 -11.47
C VAL A 99 18.46 -27.91 -11.55
N THR A 100 17.95 -28.36 -10.40
CA THR A 100 16.85 -29.31 -10.30
C THR A 100 15.73 -28.77 -9.41
N CYS A 101 14.49 -29.14 -9.71
CA CYS A 101 13.33 -28.89 -8.87
C CYS A 101 12.67 -30.24 -8.56
N ASP A 102 12.51 -30.59 -7.28
CA ASP A 102 11.96 -31.87 -6.81
C ASP A 102 12.64 -33.10 -7.43
N GLY A 103 13.97 -32.97 -7.66
CA GLY A 103 14.80 -33.98 -8.30
C GLY A 103 14.76 -33.98 -9.84
N GLN A 104 13.84 -33.26 -10.48
CA GLN A 104 13.77 -33.13 -11.94
C GLN A 104 14.71 -32.03 -12.45
N ALA A 105 15.39 -32.26 -13.58
CA ALA A 105 16.26 -31.26 -14.18
C ALA A 105 15.46 -30.06 -14.71
N VAL A 106 15.94 -28.85 -14.43
CA VAL A 106 15.44 -27.60 -15.01
C VAL A 106 16.30 -27.25 -16.21
N SER A 107 15.67 -26.89 -17.34
CA SER A 107 16.40 -26.60 -18.59
C SER A 107 17.36 -25.42 -18.41
N SER A 108 18.56 -25.57 -18.99
CA SER A 108 19.65 -24.60 -18.92
C SER A 108 19.26 -23.20 -19.41
N TYR A 109 18.36 -23.09 -20.40
CA TYR A 109 17.82 -21.82 -20.90
C TYR A 109 17.15 -20.94 -19.84
N LEU A 110 16.63 -21.54 -18.77
CA LEU A 110 16.00 -20.82 -17.66
C LEU A 110 17.02 -20.23 -16.67
N THR A 111 18.29 -20.62 -16.77
CA THR A 111 19.41 -20.13 -15.94
C THR A 111 20.22 -19.06 -16.67
N ARG A 112 20.32 -17.88 -16.05
CA ARG A 112 20.92 -16.69 -16.65
C ARG A 112 21.56 -15.78 -15.61
N LYS A 113 22.58 -15.03 -16.02
CA LYS A 113 23.29 -14.08 -15.16
C LYS A 113 22.73 -12.66 -15.38
N ILE A 114 22.12 -12.08 -14.35
CA ILE A 114 21.51 -10.75 -14.31
C ILE A 114 22.25 -9.91 -13.25
N GLY A 115 22.73 -8.72 -13.62
CA GLY A 115 23.33 -7.79 -12.64
C GLY A 115 24.53 -8.37 -11.87
N GLY A 116 25.25 -9.32 -12.47
CA GLY A 116 26.36 -10.06 -11.84
C GLY A 116 25.97 -11.32 -11.05
N GLN A 117 24.68 -11.52 -10.76
CA GLN A 117 24.15 -12.70 -10.05
C GLN A 117 23.54 -13.71 -11.03
N TRP A 118 23.59 -14.99 -10.73
CA TRP A 118 22.84 -16.02 -11.45
C TRP A 118 21.41 -16.09 -10.94
N ARG A 119 20.45 -16.30 -11.83
CA ARG A 119 19.02 -16.51 -11.55
C ARG A 119 18.53 -17.68 -12.38
N CYS A 120 17.72 -18.55 -11.79
CA CYS A 120 16.94 -19.55 -12.48
C CYS A 120 15.46 -19.35 -12.16
N ASP A 121 14.64 -19.13 -13.18
CA ASP A 121 13.18 -19.00 -13.08
C ASP A 121 12.52 -20.31 -13.53
N ILE A 122 11.65 -20.89 -12.71
CA ILE A 122 11.10 -22.24 -12.86
C ILE A 122 9.57 -22.13 -12.99
N PRO A 123 9.04 -21.88 -14.20
CA PRO A 123 7.60 -21.91 -14.47
C PRO A 123 7.06 -23.35 -14.58
N GLY A 124 5.75 -23.50 -14.45
CA GLY A 124 5.06 -24.78 -14.63
C GLY A 124 5.02 -25.65 -13.36
N LEU A 125 5.11 -25.03 -12.18
CA LEU A 125 5.04 -25.71 -10.89
C LEU A 125 3.60 -25.75 -10.39
N ALA A 126 3.22 -26.87 -9.76
CA ALA A 126 1.94 -27.00 -9.09
C ALA A 126 1.83 -26.07 -7.86
N LYS A 127 0.62 -25.93 -7.29
CA LYS A 127 0.49 -25.36 -5.94
C LYS A 127 1.04 -26.34 -4.91
N GLY A 128 2.05 -25.92 -4.15
CA GLY A 128 2.69 -26.79 -3.15
C GLY A 128 4.03 -26.25 -2.66
N ASN A 129 4.76 -27.10 -1.94
CA ASN A 129 6.15 -26.84 -1.58
C ASN A 129 7.06 -27.59 -2.55
N HIS A 130 8.02 -26.87 -3.13
CA HIS A 130 8.95 -27.36 -4.15
C HIS A 130 10.38 -27.16 -3.68
N THR A 131 11.27 -28.13 -3.91
CA THR A 131 12.68 -28.06 -3.47
C THR A 131 13.59 -27.84 -4.67
N ILE A 132 14.16 -26.64 -4.75
CA ILE A 132 15.10 -26.22 -5.80
C ILE A 132 16.52 -26.49 -5.31
N LYS A 133 17.31 -27.22 -6.10
CA LYS A 133 18.73 -27.47 -5.85
C LYS A 133 19.59 -26.96 -7.01
N VAL A 134 20.61 -26.17 -6.70
CA VAL A 134 21.64 -25.71 -7.65
C VAL A 134 22.94 -26.44 -7.33
N THR A 135 23.58 -27.05 -8.33
CA THR A 135 24.81 -27.84 -8.16
C THR A 135 25.93 -27.33 -9.08
N SER A 136 27.16 -27.31 -8.57
CA SER A 136 28.37 -27.00 -9.33
C SER A 136 29.52 -27.87 -8.82
N GLY A 137 29.92 -28.88 -9.60
CA GLY A 137 30.84 -29.92 -9.12
C GLY A 137 30.28 -30.66 -7.90
N SER A 138 31.06 -30.71 -6.82
CA SER A 138 30.65 -31.27 -5.52
C SER A 138 29.86 -30.29 -4.63
N SER A 139 29.83 -29.00 -4.97
CA SER A 139 29.14 -27.97 -4.18
C SER A 139 27.68 -27.85 -4.60
N TYR A 140 26.77 -27.64 -3.63
CA TYR A 140 25.36 -27.35 -3.93
C TYR A 140 24.71 -26.35 -2.96
N LEU A 141 23.63 -25.74 -3.44
CA LEU A 141 22.63 -24.99 -2.67
C LEU A 141 21.29 -25.72 -2.77
N SER A 142 20.49 -25.76 -1.70
CA SER A 142 19.13 -26.29 -1.74
C SER A 142 18.16 -25.40 -0.95
N ALA A 143 17.02 -25.04 -1.54
CA ALA A 143 15.95 -24.25 -0.91
C ALA A 143 14.58 -24.85 -1.21
N THR A 144 13.73 -24.98 -0.18
CA THR A 144 12.31 -25.30 -0.34
C THR A 144 11.50 -24.02 -0.40
N VAL A 145 10.68 -23.85 -1.43
CA VAL A 145 9.84 -22.68 -1.68
C VAL A 145 8.36 -23.09 -1.75
N SER A 146 7.47 -22.18 -1.37
CA SER A 146 6.02 -22.42 -1.44
C SER A 146 5.43 -21.67 -2.64
N VAL A 147 4.75 -22.39 -3.53
CA VAL A 147 4.19 -21.94 -4.81
C VAL A 147 2.66 -21.89 -4.74
N ALA A 148 2.06 -20.82 -5.24
CA ALA A 148 0.62 -20.63 -5.36
C ALA A 148 0.10 -21.06 -6.73
N SER A 149 -1.21 -21.27 -6.87
CA SER A 149 -1.84 -21.30 -8.20
C SER A 149 -2.04 -19.89 -8.72
N HIS A 150 -2.00 -19.68 -10.04
CA HIS A 150 -2.70 -18.54 -10.62
C HIS A 150 -4.21 -18.63 -10.35
N ASP A 151 -4.85 -17.47 -10.31
CA ASP A 151 -6.31 -17.33 -10.26
C ASP A 151 -6.93 -17.68 -11.62
N ARG A 152 -7.28 -18.96 -11.81
CA ARG A 152 -7.95 -19.49 -13.00
C ARG A 152 -9.49 -19.35 -12.93
N THR A 153 -9.98 -18.19 -12.48
CA THR A 153 -11.41 -17.81 -12.59
C THR A 153 -11.65 -16.95 -13.83
N GLY A 154 -12.90 -16.84 -14.28
CA GLY A 154 -13.24 -16.12 -15.50
C GLY A 154 -13.92 -16.97 -16.58
N PHE A 155 -14.55 -16.32 -17.56
CA PHE A 155 -15.21 -17.02 -18.67
C PHE A 155 -14.26 -17.85 -19.55
N ALA A 156 -12.95 -17.57 -19.55
CA ALA A 156 -11.98 -18.40 -20.27
C ALA A 156 -11.96 -19.86 -19.80
N PHE A 157 -12.36 -20.11 -18.55
CA PHE A 157 -12.40 -21.42 -17.89
C PHE A 157 -13.80 -22.04 -17.85
N TYR A 158 -14.80 -21.40 -18.48
CA TYR A 158 -16.16 -21.90 -18.52
C TYR A 158 -16.23 -23.33 -19.11
N GLY A 159 -16.99 -24.21 -18.47
CA GLY A 159 -17.11 -25.61 -18.89
C GLY A 159 -15.90 -26.48 -18.57
N THR A 160 -15.15 -26.19 -17.49
CA THR A 160 -13.94 -26.94 -17.04
C THR A 160 -12.73 -26.86 -17.98
N ILE A 161 -12.74 -25.93 -18.94
CA ILE A 161 -11.65 -25.70 -19.87
C ILE A 161 -10.44 -25.08 -19.16
N THR A 162 -9.23 -25.50 -19.53
CA THR A 162 -7.98 -24.79 -19.20
C THR A 162 -7.28 -24.37 -20.50
N PRO A 163 -7.26 -23.06 -20.84
CA PRO A 163 -6.49 -22.53 -21.96
C PRO A 163 -4.99 -22.83 -21.87
N GLY A 164 -4.27 -22.65 -22.97
CA GLY A 164 -2.82 -22.76 -23.01
C GLY A 164 -2.27 -24.19 -23.05
N ALA A 165 -0.97 -24.30 -22.85
CA ALA A 165 -0.21 -25.54 -22.75
C ALA A 165 -0.16 -26.11 -21.32
N TYR A 166 -0.78 -25.44 -20.33
CA TYR A 166 -0.80 -25.87 -18.94
C TYR A 166 -2.09 -26.61 -18.52
N LYS A 167 -1.96 -27.52 -17.56
CA LYS A 167 -3.04 -28.17 -16.82
C LYS A 167 -3.59 -27.22 -15.75
N ALA A 168 -4.77 -27.53 -15.20
CA ALA A 168 -5.42 -26.70 -14.18
C ALA A 168 -4.58 -26.51 -12.90
N ASP A 169 -3.74 -27.49 -12.55
CA ASP A 169 -2.80 -27.40 -11.41
C ASP A 169 -1.61 -26.44 -11.66
N GLY A 170 -1.36 -26.10 -12.93
CA GLY A 170 -0.25 -25.26 -13.40
C GLY A 170 0.95 -26.01 -13.96
N THR A 171 0.93 -27.35 -14.01
CA THR A 171 1.97 -28.15 -14.67
C THR A 171 1.71 -28.25 -16.18
N LEU A 172 2.73 -28.54 -16.99
CA LEU A 172 2.55 -28.66 -18.45
C LEU A 172 1.63 -29.84 -18.81
N LYS A 173 0.85 -29.67 -19.88
CA LYS A 173 0.06 -30.73 -20.53
C LYS A 173 0.99 -31.82 -21.07
N ASP A 174 0.49 -33.05 -21.13
CA ASP A 174 1.27 -34.18 -21.63
C ASP A 174 1.64 -33.96 -23.11
N ASN A 175 2.87 -34.31 -23.48
CA ASN A 175 3.45 -34.04 -24.80
C ASN A 175 3.51 -32.55 -25.21
N ALA A 176 3.41 -31.61 -24.27
CA ALA A 176 3.65 -30.20 -24.55
C ALA A 176 5.09 -29.96 -25.05
N VAL A 177 5.21 -29.19 -26.12
CA VAL A 177 6.50 -28.74 -26.67
C VAL A 177 6.83 -27.37 -26.09
N VAL A 178 8.05 -27.20 -25.60
CA VAL A 178 8.54 -25.93 -25.05
C VAL A 178 9.61 -25.34 -25.97
N LEU A 179 9.44 -24.07 -26.37
CA LEU A 179 10.42 -23.30 -27.14
C LEU A 179 10.97 -22.15 -26.28
N TYR A 180 12.29 -21.97 -26.28
CA TYR A 180 12.96 -20.90 -25.54
C TYR A 180 13.45 -19.80 -26.51
N VAL A 181 12.87 -18.60 -26.38
CA VAL A 181 13.08 -17.46 -27.27
C VAL A 181 13.75 -16.33 -26.49
N ASN A 182 14.94 -15.93 -26.92
CA ASN A 182 15.61 -14.72 -26.48
C ASN A 182 16.16 -13.97 -27.72
N GLU A 183 16.69 -12.75 -27.54
CA GLU A 183 17.19 -11.92 -28.63
C GLU A 183 18.20 -12.64 -29.56
N SER A 184 19.02 -13.56 -29.04
CA SER A 184 20.02 -14.31 -29.82
C SER A 184 19.47 -15.55 -30.53
N THR A 185 18.30 -16.07 -30.09
CA THR A 185 17.66 -17.29 -30.61
C THR A 185 16.36 -17.05 -31.38
N LYS A 186 15.76 -15.85 -31.32
CA LYS A 186 14.44 -15.53 -31.89
C LYS A 186 14.23 -16.01 -33.34
N ASP A 187 15.25 -15.87 -34.18
CA ASP A 187 15.22 -16.28 -35.61
C ASP A 187 15.80 -17.67 -35.87
N LYS A 188 16.23 -18.39 -34.82
CA LYS A 188 16.94 -19.67 -34.89
C LYS A 188 16.21 -20.82 -34.19
N VAL A 189 15.18 -20.54 -33.39
CA VAL A 189 14.34 -21.59 -32.78
C VAL A 189 13.75 -22.46 -33.89
N SER A 190 13.92 -23.78 -33.78
CA SER A 190 13.45 -24.74 -34.78
C SER A 190 12.56 -25.79 -34.14
N LEU A 191 11.56 -26.28 -34.87
CA LEU A 191 10.70 -27.37 -34.45
C LEU A 191 10.25 -28.20 -35.66
N ASP A 192 10.32 -29.52 -35.54
CA ASP A 192 9.63 -30.44 -36.44
C ASP A 192 8.13 -30.43 -36.12
N VAL A 193 7.33 -29.84 -37.01
CA VAL A 193 5.87 -29.74 -36.88
C VAL A 193 5.22 -30.76 -37.80
N VAL A 194 4.18 -31.46 -37.34
CA VAL A 194 3.39 -32.35 -38.18
C VAL A 194 2.56 -31.52 -39.17
N THR A 195 2.75 -31.73 -40.47
CA THR A 195 2.13 -30.91 -41.53
C THR A 195 1.19 -31.69 -42.47
N SER A 196 0.89 -32.96 -42.17
CA SER A 196 -0.10 -33.76 -42.90
C SER A 196 -0.82 -34.79 -42.01
N SER A 197 -1.98 -35.27 -42.46
CA SER A 197 -2.76 -36.33 -41.80
C SER A 197 -2.07 -37.70 -41.79
N LYS A 198 -0.98 -37.88 -42.54
CA LYS A 198 -0.15 -39.10 -42.56
C LYS A 198 1.03 -39.04 -41.58
N GLY A 199 1.11 -38.00 -40.75
CA GLY A 199 2.19 -37.82 -39.76
C GLY A 199 3.49 -37.26 -40.33
N ALA A 200 3.55 -36.87 -41.62
CA ALA A 200 4.76 -36.25 -42.17
C ALA A 200 5.07 -34.92 -41.44
N THR A 201 6.33 -34.78 -41.03
CA THR A 201 6.85 -33.60 -40.31
C THR A 201 7.51 -32.60 -41.27
N THR A 202 7.71 -31.38 -40.78
CA THR A 202 8.48 -30.34 -41.47
C THR A 202 9.24 -29.54 -40.43
N THR A 203 10.56 -29.50 -40.54
CA THR A 203 11.41 -28.64 -39.72
C THR A 203 11.13 -27.19 -40.07
N CYS A 204 10.63 -26.42 -39.10
CA CYS A 204 10.30 -25.02 -39.26
C CYS A 204 11.23 -24.18 -38.38
N THR A 205 11.89 -23.17 -38.95
CA THR A 205 12.81 -22.27 -38.22
C THR A 205 12.22 -20.87 -38.11
N GLY A 206 12.30 -20.27 -36.92
CA GLY A 206 11.69 -18.98 -36.56
C GLY A 206 10.26 -19.14 -36.06
N LEU A 207 9.90 -18.39 -35.01
CA LEU A 207 8.62 -18.55 -34.29
C LEU A 207 7.40 -18.46 -35.22
N GLN A 208 7.32 -17.43 -36.07
CA GLN A 208 6.17 -17.24 -36.95
C GLN A 208 6.02 -18.36 -38.00
N ASN A 209 7.12 -18.94 -38.47
CA ASN A 209 7.09 -20.08 -39.41
C ASN A 209 6.58 -21.35 -38.73
N ILE A 210 6.95 -21.58 -37.46
CA ILE A 210 6.40 -22.65 -36.64
C ILE A 210 4.88 -22.46 -36.48
N LEU A 211 4.42 -21.24 -36.17
CA LEU A 211 2.98 -20.92 -36.06
C LEU A 211 2.24 -21.11 -37.40
N TYR A 212 2.85 -20.76 -38.54
CA TYR A 212 2.29 -21.04 -39.87
C TYR A 212 2.20 -22.54 -40.20
N ALA A 213 3.06 -23.39 -39.62
CA ALA A 213 2.93 -24.84 -39.73
C ALA A 213 1.80 -25.37 -38.83
N PHE A 214 1.72 -24.93 -37.57
CA PHE A 214 0.62 -25.29 -36.65
C PHE A 214 -0.76 -24.86 -37.18
N LYS A 215 -0.85 -23.72 -37.88
CA LYS A 215 -2.07 -23.24 -38.58
C LYS A 215 -2.71 -24.28 -39.51
N LYS A 216 -1.94 -25.26 -40.02
CA LYS A 216 -2.44 -26.36 -40.87
C LYS A 216 -3.33 -27.35 -40.10
N GLY A 217 -3.24 -27.41 -38.77
CA GLY A 217 -4.11 -28.20 -37.90
C GLY A 217 -3.82 -29.71 -37.88
N TYR A 218 -2.60 -30.13 -38.24
CA TYR A 218 -2.17 -31.53 -38.17
C TYR A 218 -1.32 -31.85 -36.94
N ASP A 219 -0.65 -30.85 -36.37
CA ASP A 219 0.07 -30.99 -35.10
C ASP A 219 -0.82 -30.55 -33.94
N ASN A 220 -1.14 -31.51 -33.07
CA ASN A 220 -2.04 -31.31 -31.93
C ASN A 220 -1.29 -31.26 -30.59
N ARG A 221 0.05 -31.22 -30.60
CA ARG A 221 0.83 -31.07 -29.36
C ARG A 221 0.61 -29.66 -28.79
N PRO A 222 0.39 -29.51 -27.47
CA PRO A 222 0.37 -28.21 -26.84
C PRO A 222 1.70 -27.48 -27.04
N LEU A 223 1.67 -26.17 -27.27
CA LEU A 223 2.86 -25.37 -27.57
C LEU A 223 3.05 -24.29 -26.51
N CYS A 224 4.17 -24.34 -25.79
CA CYS A 224 4.58 -23.34 -24.82
C CYS A 224 5.79 -22.57 -25.36
N VAL A 225 5.65 -21.27 -25.56
CA VAL A 225 6.73 -20.38 -26.02
C VAL A 225 7.16 -19.50 -24.85
N ARG A 226 8.43 -19.59 -24.48
CA ARG A 226 9.04 -18.92 -23.31
C ARG A 226 9.94 -17.78 -23.78
N LEU A 227 9.48 -16.54 -23.60
CA LEU A 227 10.26 -15.33 -23.89
C LEU A 227 11.19 -15.02 -22.71
N ILE A 228 12.47 -14.79 -22.96
CA ILE A 228 13.48 -14.55 -21.91
C ILE A 228 14.20 -13.22 -22.20
N GLY A 229 14.05 -12.27 -21.28
CA GLY A 229 14.60 -10.92 -21.42
C GLY A 229 13.91 -10.09 -22.52
N LYS A 230 14.59 -9.02 -22.95
CA LYS A 230 14.14 -8.19 -24.08
C LYS A 230 14.28 -8.94 -25.40
N VAL A 231 13.18 -9.05 -26.15
CA VAL A 231 13.13 -9.61 -27.50
C VAL A 231 12.57 -8.54 -28.44
N THR A 232 13.39 -8.08 -29.37
CA THR A 232 13.01 -7.20 -30.47
C THR A 232 12.49 -8.01 -31.67
N ASP A 233 11.96 -7.33 -32.69
CA ASP A 233 11.30 -7.92 -33.86
C ASP A 233 11.99 -9.14 -34.45
N PHE A 234 11.19 -10.11 -34.90
CA PHE A 234 11.64 -11.31 -35.58
C PHE A 234 11.85 -11.05 -37.07
N ALA A 235 12.74 -11.80 -37.70
CA ALA A 235 12.98 -11.78 -39.14
C ALA A 235 11.76 -12.25 -39.97
N THR A 236 10.74 -12.84 -39.34
CA THR A 236 9.45 -13.18 -39.99
C THR A 236 8.31 -12.92 -39.03
N MET A 237 7.40 -12.03 -39.42
CA MET A 237 6.22 -11.61 -38.66
C MET A 237 5.05 -11.39 -39.62
N ASP A 238 3.80 -11.49 -39.13
CA ASP A 238 2.61 -11.17 -39.93
C ASP A 238 2.28 -9.69 -39.64
N ASN A 239 2.41 -8.80 -40.62
CA ASN A 239 2.19 -7.34 -40.51
C ASN A 239 2.91 -6.63 -39.32
N GLY A 240 4.05 -7.15 -38.87
CA GLY A 240 4.79 -6.64 -37.71
C GLY A 240 4.41 -7.25 -36.35
N ASP A 241 3.50 -8.22 -36.32
CA ASP A 241 3.10 -8.93 -35.10
C ASP A 241 3.40 -10.44 -35.17
N ILE A 242 3.50 -11.06 -33.99
CA ILE A 242 3.37 -12.51 -33.88
C ILE A 242 1.88 -12.87 -33.98
N MET A 243 1.53 -13.63 -35.01
CA MET A 243 0.16 -14.04 -35.28
C MET A 243 -0.09 -15.51 -34.95
N ILE A 244 -0.96 -15.72 -33.97
CA ILE A 244 -1.57 -17.01 -33.60
C ILE A 244 -2.84 -17.19 -34.43
N SER A 245 -2.85 -18.16 -35.36
CA SER A 245 -3.99 -18.33 -36.27
C SER A 245 -4.29 -19.78 -36.62
N GLY A 246 -5.57 -20.16 -36.54
CA GLY A 246 -6.12 -21.30 -37.29
C GLY A 246 -6.28 -20.98 -38.78
N SER A 247 -6.62 -21.98 -39.59
CA SER A 247 -6.82 -21.79 -41.03
C SER A 247 -8.12 -21.06 -41.37
N SER A 248 -9.19 -21.28 -40.58
CA SER A 248 -10.50 -20.64 -40.73
C SER A 248 -11.29 -20.73 -39.42
N ALA A 249 -12.41 -20.03 -39.30
CA ALA A 249 -13.32 -20.16 -38.15
C ALA A 249 -13.80 -21.62 -37.93
N SER A 250 -13.95 -22.39 -39.02
CA SER A 250 -14.29 -23.82 -39.02
C SER A 250 -13.10 -24.77 -38.80
N LYS A 251 -11.86 -24.25 -38.82
CA LYS A 251 -10.61 -24.99 -38.55
C LYS A 251 -9.72 -24.12 -37.66
N PRO A 252 -10.15 -23.87 -36.40
CA PRO A 252 -9.38 -23.05 -35.49
C PRO A 252 -8.10 -23.77 -35.06
N LEU A 253 -7.09 -23.01 -34.64
CA LEU A 253 -5.95 -23.57 -33.91
C LEU A 253 -6.43 -23.92 -32.49
N SER A 254 -6.34 -25.19 -32.09
CA SER A 254 -6.93 -25.68 -30.83
C SER A 254 -6.03 -26.63 -30.04
N ASN A 255 -4.72 -26.66 -30.34
CA ASN A 255 -3.74 -27.54 -29.70
C ASN A 255 -3.42 -27.16 -28.24
N GLY A 256 -3.83 -25.97 -27.78
CA GLY A 256 -3.44 -25.40 -26.49
C GLY A 256 -2.10 -24.69 -26.59
N LEU A 257 -2.12 -23.37 -26.71
CA LEU A 257 -0.94 -22.55 -26.98
C LEU A 257 -0.75 -21.50 -25.89
N THR A 258 0.43 -21.51 -25.26
CA THR A 258 0.86 -20.47 -24.31
C THR A 258 2.03 -19.69 -24.90
N ILE A 259 1.99 -18.35 -24.82
CA ILE A 259 3.20 -17.51 -24.92
C ILE A 259 3.40 -16.84 -23.56
N GLU A 260 4.44 -17.23 -22.84
CA GLU A 260 4.75 -16.73 -21.50
C GLU A 260 6.13 -16.05 -21.46
N GLY A 261 6.26 -15.01 -20.64
CA GLY A 261 7.56 -14.44 -20.28
C GLY A 261 8.19 -15.13 -19.07
N ILE A 262 9.52 -15.14 -19.01
CA ILE A 262 10.32 -15.74 -17.94
C ILE A 262 10.98 -14.67 -17.06
N GLY A 263 10.74 -14.77 -15.75
CA GLY A 263 11.24 -13.81 -14.76
C GLY A 263 10.59 -12.44 -14.88
N SER A 264 11.28 -11.39 -14.42
CA SER A 264 10.74 -10.03 -14.32
C SER A 264 11.03 -9.12 -15.54
N ASP A 265 11.84 -9.56 -16.50
CA ASP A 265 12.39 -8.74 -17.60
C ASP A 265 11.98 -9.19 -19.00
N ALA A 266 11.15 -10.23 -19.12
CA ALA A 266 10.63 -10.69 -20.40
C ALA A 266 9.82 -9.58 -21.07
N THR A 267 10.24 -9.17 -22.26
CA THR A 267 9.72 -7.98 -22.93
C THR A 267 9.59 -8.21 -24.44
N ALA A 268 8.40 -8.00 -24.98
CA ALA A 268 8.17 -7.81 -26.41
C ALA A 268 8.36 -6.31 -26.73
N TYR A 269 9.38 -5.99 -27.53
CA TYR A 269 9.78 -4.62 -27.83
C TYR A 269 9.71 -4.35 -29.34
N GLY A 270 8.79 -3.50 -29.77
CA GLY A 270 8.48 -3.25 -31.20
C GLY A 270 7.21 -3.97 -31.70
N TRP A 271 6.93 -5.17 -31.19
CA TRP A 271 5.93 -6.06 -31.80
C TRP A 271 4.84 -6.57 -30.83
N GLY A 272 3.60 -6.69 -31.34
CA GLY A 272 2.44 -7.18 -30.62
C GLY A 272 2.07 -8.63 -30.94
N ILE A 273 0.94 -9.09 -30.39
CA ILE A 273 0.39 -10.44 -30.64
C ILE A 273 -1.03 -10.34 -31.21
N ARG A 274 -1.27 -10.90 -32.40
CA ARG A 274 -2.61 -11.00 -33.01
C ARG A 274 -3.16 -12.42 -32.96
N ILE A 275 -4.39 -12.57 -32.51
CA ILE A 275 -5.07 -13.86 -32.32
C ILE A 275 -6.33 -13.91 -33.20
N LYS A 276 -6.41 -14.88 -34.12
CA LYS A 276 -7.59 -15.09 -34.97
C LYS A 276 -7.86 -16.57 -35.27
N ASN A 277 -9.13 -16.99 -35.26
CA ASN A 277 -9.51 -18.39 -35.44
C ASN A 277 -8.74 -19.32 -34.48
N ALA A 278 -8.62 -18.98 -33.20
CA ALA A 278 -7.84 -19.77 -32.24
C ALA A 278 -8.61 -20.06 -30.95
N GLN A 279 -8.34 -21.20 -30.35
CA GLN A 279 -8.98 -21.66 -29.12
C GLN A 279 -7.95 -22.17 -28.12
N TYR A 280 -8.25 -22.00 -26.83
CA TYR A 280 -7.37 -22.44 -25.74
C TYR A 280 -6.01 -21.74 -25.77
N VAL A 281 -6.01 -20.41 -25.89
CA VAL A 281 -4.78 -19.59 -25.92
C VAL A 281 -4.56 -18.90 -24.58
N GLU A 282 -3.30 -18.86 -24.13
CA GLU A 282 -2.85 -18.23 -22.89
C GLU A 282 -1.67 -17.30 -23.20
N ILE A 283 -1.71 -16.05 -22.76
CA ILE A 283 -0.61 -15.08 -22.93
C ILE A 283 -0.27 -14.51 -21.56
N SER A 284 0.99 -14.58 -21.12
CA SER A 284 1.30 -14.19 -19.73
C SER A 284 2.71 -13.67 -19.45
N ASN A 285 2.86 -12.87 -18.40
CA ASN A 285 4.15 -12.41 -17.87
C ASN A 285 5.04 -11.67 -18.89
N ILE A 286 4.46 -10.92 -19.82
CA ILE A 286 5.19 -10.16 -20.86
C ILE A 286 5.01 -8.66 -20.63
N GLY A 287 6.09 -7.90 -20.76
CA GLY A 287 6.04 -6.45 -20.93
C GLY A 287 5.96 -6.10 -22.40
N PHE A 288 4.90 -5.44 -22.84
CA PHE A 288 4.76 -4.96 -24.21
C PHE A 288 5.16 -3.49 -24.27
N MET A 289 6.23 -3.18 -25.02
CA MET A 289 6.83 -1.85 -25.07
C MET A 289 7.05 -1.38 -26.51
N MET A 290 6.73 -0.12 -26.78
CA MET A 290 7.08 0.59 -28.02
C MET A 290 6.59 -0.11 -29.30
N ILE A 291 5.38 -0.66 -29.26
CA ILE A 291 4.79 -1.39 -30.40
C ILE A 291 4.68 -0.47 -31.62
N ASP A 292 5.33 -0.81 -32.73
CA ASP A 292 5.33 -0.07 -33.99
C ASP A 292 4.68 -0.83 -35.16
N SER A 293 4.13 -2.02 -34.89
CA SER A 293 3.37 -2.81 -35.86
C SER A 293 2.17 -2.04 -36.42
N ALA A 294 1.78 -2.38 -37.66
CA ALA A 294 0.73 -1.66 -38.39
C ALA A 294 -0.67 -1.81 -37.76
N GLU A 295 -0.86 -2.76 -36.83
CA GLU A 295 -2.11 -2.93 -36.09
C GLU A 295 -2.07 -2.30 -34.69
N GLY A 296 -0.90 -1.90 -34.18
CA GLY A 296 -0.72 -1.00 -33.02
C GLY A 296 -1.12 -1.51 -31.63
N ASP A 297 -1.92 -2.57 -31.55
CA ASP A 297 -2.33 -3.25 -30.30
C ASP A 297 -1.14 -4.02 -29.67
N ASN A 298 -0.98 -3.98 -28.33
CA ASN A 298 -0.05 -4.90 -27.65
C ASN A 298 -0.49 -6.36 -27.85
N VAL A 299 -1.79 -6.64 -27.68
CA VAL A 299 -2.44 -7.93 -27.91
C VAL A 299 -3.86 -7.72 -28.46
N SER A 300 -4.15 -8.24 -29.66
CA SER A 300 -5.45 -8.10 -30.31
C SER A 300 -6.12 -9.45 -30.59
N LEU A 301 -7.30 -9.69 -30.02
CA LEU A 301 -8.17 -10.79 -30.42
C LEU A 301 -9.11 -10.27 -31.51
N GLN A 302 -8.94 -10.72 -32.75
CA GLN A 302 -9.64 -10.14 -33.90
C GLN A 302 -10.98 -10.82 -34.25
N GLN A 303 -10.99 -12.15 -34.37
CA GLN A 303 -12.14 -12.89 -34.89
C GLN A 303 -12.11 -14.39 -34.60
N SER A 304 -13.28 -14.96 -34.29
CA SER A 304 -13.52 -16.39 -34.08
C SER A 304 -12.62 -17.05 -33.04
N ASN A 305 -12.27 -16.32 -31.98
CA ASN A 305 -11.48 -16.87 -30.87
C ASN A 305 -12.37 -17.34 -29.71
N LYS A 306 -11.94 -18.40 -29.02
CA LYS A 306 -12.69 -18.98 -27.89
C LYS A 306 -11.77 -19.44 -26.75
N ASN A 307 -12.17 -19.25 -25.50
CA ASN A 307 -11.39 -19.72 -24.34
C ASN A 307 -9.95 -19.16 -24.35
N VAL A 308 -9.85 -17.84 -24.29
CA VAL A 308 -8.56 -17.11 -24.32
C VAL A 308 -8.33 -16.38 -23.00
N TRP A 309 -7.11 -16.50 -22.46
CA TRP A 309 -6.69 -15.85 -21.22
C TRP A 309 -5.44 -15.00 -21.44
N VAL A 310 -5.47 -13.74 -21.01
CA VAL A 310 -4.29 -12.83 -21.04
C VAL A 310 -4.07 -12.27 -19.64
N HIS A 311 -2.91 -12.55 -19.03
CA HIS A 311 -2.71 -12.24 -17.61
C HIS A 311 -1.28 -11.95 -17.18
N ASN A 312 -1.12 -11.20 -16.07
CA ASN A 312 0.20 -10.84 -15.54
C ASN A 312 1.10 -10.10 -16.56
N CYS A 313 0.53 -9.38 -17.54
CA CYS A 313 1.29 -8.62 -18.54
C CYS A 313 1.36 -7.13 -18.18
N ASP A 314 2.48 -6.49 -18.48
CA ASP A 314 2.63 -5.03 -18.45
C ASP A 314 2.35 -4.45 -19.85
N MET A 315 1.41 -3.52 -19.94
CA MET A 315 1.00 -2.85 -21.18
C MET A 315 1.51 -1.41 -21.15
N PHE A 316 2.65 -1.15 -21.77
CA PHE A 316 3.23 0.19 -21.88
C PHE A 316 2.80 0.90 -23.18
N TYR A 317 3.36 2.08 -23.43
CA TYR A 317 3.09 2.85 -24.65
C TYR A 317 3.43 2.06 -25.93
N GLY A 318 2.57 2.21 -26.94
CA GLY A 318 2.91 1.95 -28.34
C GLY A 318 3.54 3.18 -29.00
N THR A 319 4.03 3.00 -30.22
CA THR A 319 4.49 4.09 -31.09
C THR A 319 3.31 5.00 -31.45
N PRO A 320 3.49 6.34 -31.46
CA PRO A 320 2.40 7.27 -31.77
C PRO A 320 1.81 7.03 -33.17
N GLY A 321 0.50 6.81 -33.23
CA GLY A 321 -0.24 6.73 -34.49
C GLY A 321 -0.54 8.09 -35.11
N GLY A 322 -1.28 8.09 -36.22
CA GLY A 322 -1.66 9.30 -36.96
C GLY A 322 -2.76 10.15 -36.32
N ASP A 323 -3.67 9.53 -35.56
CA ASP A 323 -4.80 10.22 -34.92
C ASP A 323 -4.41 10.88 -33.59
N ALA A 324 -5.11 11.97 -33.25
CA ALA A 324 -4.82 12.77 -32.06
C ALA A 324 -4.97 12.02 -30.72
N ASP A 325 -5.70 10.89 -30.71
CA ASP A 325 -5.87 10.00 -29.55
C ASP A 325 -4.93 8.78 -29.55
N GLN A 326 -4.04 8.66 -30.56
CA GLN A 326 -3.04 7.58 -30.71
C GLN A 326 -1.65 7.96 -30.17
N LYS A 327 -1.51 9.10 -29.48
CA LYS A 327 -0.22 9.64 -29.00
C LYS A 327 0.57 8.72 -28.06
N LYS A 328 -0.09 7.72 -27.48
CA LYS A 328 0.46 6.71 -26.55
C LYS A 328 0.42 5.27 -27.15
N GLY A 329 0.22 5.13 -28.46
CA GLY A 329 -0.13 3.89 -29.15
C GLY A 329 -1.60 3.83 -29.61
N ASP A 330 -1.95 2.94 -30.54
CA ASP A 330 -3.34 2.78 -31.05
C ASP A 330 -4.18 1.71 -30.34
N GLY A 331 -3.67 1.14 -29.25
CA GLY A 331 -4.40 0.19 -28.43
C GLY A 331 -3.47 -0.59 -27.54
N SER A 332 -4.05 -1.38 -26.63
CA SER A 332 -3.28 -2.26 -25.76
C SER A 332 -3.80 -3.68 -25.80
N LEU A 333 -4.95 -3.97 -25.19
CA LEU A 333 -5.48 -5.33 -25.07
C LEU A 333 -6.94 -5.37 -25.54
N ASP A 334 -7.10 -5.60 -26.84
CA ASP A 334 -8.37 -5.48 -27.56
C ASP A 334 -9.06 -6.84 -27.77
N CYS A 335 -10.39 -6.88 -27.68
CA CYS A 335 -11.21 -8.08 -27.88
C CYS A 335 -12.37 -7.83 -28.85
N LYS A 336 -12.25 -8.39 -30.06
CA LYS A 336 -13.21 -8.29 -31.17
C LYS A 336 -13.63 -9.73 -31.57
N LYS A 337 -14.91 -9.90 -31.91
CA LYS A 337 -15.56 -11.12 -32.45
C LYS A 337 -15.07 -12.44 -31.81
N SER A 338 -14.99 -12.48 -30.49
CA SER A 338 -14.43 -13.57 -29.68
C SER A 338 -15.34 -13.85 -28.48
N THR A 339 -15.24 -14.99 -27.81
CA THR A 339 -16.07 -15.28 -26.64
C THR A 339 -15.39 -16.26 -25.67
N TYR A 340 -15.89 -16.35 -24.44
CA TYR A 340 -15.22 -17.04 -23.33
C TYR A 340 -13.79 -16.52 -23.14
N VAL A 341 -13.68 -15.23 -22.87
CA VAL A 341 -12.38 -14.54 -22.71
C VAL A 341 -12.18 -14.09 -21.26
N THR A 342 -10.93 -14.01 -20.81
CA THR A 342 -10.59 -13.43 -19.50
C THR A 342 -9.30 -12.64 -19.61
N PHE A 343 -9.31 -11.40 -19.12
CA PHE A 343 -8.12 -10.56 -18.98
C PHE A 343 -7.93 -10.24 -17.50
N SER A 344 -6.82 -10.68 -16.91
CA SER A 344 -6.66 -10.54 -15.46
C SER A 344 -5.24 -10.26 -14.99
N TYR A 345 -5.09 -9.52 -13.88
CA TYR A 345 -3.76 -9.15 -13.37
C TYR A 345 -2.85 -8.47 -14.41
N ASN A 346 -3.40 -7.73 -15.38
CA ASN A 346 -2.60 -6.92 -16.31
C ASN A 346 -2.42 -5.51 -15.75
N HIS A 347 -1.26 -4.87 -16.00
CA HIS A 347 -0.96 -3.51 -15.57
C HIS A 347 -0.84 -2.61 -16.81
N PHE A 348 -1.78 -1.68 -16.96
CA PHE A 348 -1.80 -0.67 -18.01
C PHE A 348 -1.08 0.58 -17.50
N TRP A 349 0.11 0.84 -18.04
CA TRP A 349 1.00 1.93 -17.63
C TRP A 349 0.71 3.18 -18.47
N ASP A 350 -0.17 4.05 -17.96
CA ASP A 350 -0.58 5.30 -18.60
C ASP A 350 -1.11 5.13 -20.06
N SER A 351 -1.58 3.94 -20.41
CA SER A 351 -1.98 3.60 -21.79
C SER A 351 -3.17 4.46 -22.26
N GLY A 352 -3.12 4.95 -23.50
CA GLY A 352 -4.17 5.85 -24.04
C GLY A 352 -5.51 5.15 -24.33
N LYS A 353 -5.45 3.88 -24.75
CA LYS A 353 -6.58 3.07 -25.24
C LYS A 353 -6.43 1.64 -24.72
N CYS A 354 -6.91 1.33 -23.52
CA CYS A 354 -6.59 0.05 -22.87
C CYS A 354 -7.29 -1.16 -23.48
N ASN A 355 -8.62 -1.16 -23.52
CA ASN A 355 -9.42 -2.32 -23.93
C ASN A 355 -10.65 -1.90 -24.74
N LEU A 356 -10.57 -1.98 -26.07
CA LEU A 356 -11.76 -2.00 -26.93
C LEU A 356 -12.37 -3.40 -26.88
N LEU A 357 -13.64 -3.46 -26.48
CA LEU A 357 -14.43 -4.68 -26.45
C LEU A 357 -15.60 -4.55 -27.42
N GLY A 358 -15.55 -5.33 -28.49
CA GLY A 358 -16.52 -5.30 -29.57
C GLY A 358 -16.34 -4.11 -30.54
N LEU A 359 -16.72 -4.35 -31.79
CA LEU A 359 -16.62 -3.40 -32.90
C LEU A 359 -17.80 -3.54 -33.88
N SER A 360 -18.10 -4.76 -34.33
CA SER A 360 -19.06 -5.04 -35.42
C SER A 360 -19.59 -6.48 -35.37
N GLU A 361 -19.92 -6.96 -34.17
CA GLU A 361 -20.39 -8.32 -33.91
C GLU A 361 -21.80 -8.58 -34.47
N GLY A 362 -22.68 -7.57 -34.46
CA GLY A 362 -24.05 -7.68 -34.98
C GLY A 362 -24.99 -8.58 -34.17
N THR A 363 -24.54 -9.10 -33.02
CA THR A 363 -25.30 -9.95 -32.10
C THR A 363 -24.89 -9.62 -30.66
N THR A 364 -25.79 -9.82 -29.69
CA THR A 364 -25.50 -9.75 -28.24
C THR A 364 -25.50 -11.13 -27.56
N SER A 365 -25.66 -12.20 -28.34
CA SER A 365 -25.76 -13.59 -27.87
C SER A 365 -24.41 -14.31 -27.93
N ASP A 366 -24.12 -15.12 -26.92
CA ASP A 366 -22.89 -15.92 -26.78
C ASP A 366 -21.58 -15.11 -26.80
N LEU A 367 -21.59 -13.89 -26.27
CA LEU A 367 -20.43 -12.99 -26.18
C LEU A 367 -20.08 -12.70 -24.71
N TYR A 368 -19.18 -13.51 -24.13
CA TYR A 368 -18.84 -13.47 -22.71
C TYR A 368 -17.37 -13.18 -22.46
N ILE A 369 -17.08 -12.21 -21.57
CA ILE A 369 -15.71 -11.84 -21.17
C ILE A 369 -15.61 -11.42 -19.71
N THR A 370 -14.46 -11.66 -19.09
CA THR A 370 -14.13 -11.24 -17.73
C THR A 370 -12.94 -10.30 -17.70
N TYR A 371 -13.01 -9.26 -16.88
CA TYR A 371 -11.89 -8.40 -16.49
C TYR A 371 -11.75 -8.45 -14.97
N HIS A 372 -10.62 -8.96 -14.43
CA HIS A 372 -10.41 -8.92 -12.97
C HIS A 372 -8.98 -8.69 -12.52
N HIS A 373 -8.82 -7.98 -11.41
CA HIS A 373 -7.51 -7.62 -10.84
C HIS A 373 -6.56 -6.91 -11.80
N ASN A 374 -7.05 -6.26 -12.85
CA ASN A 374 -6.21 -5.40 -13.69
C ASN A 374 -5.94 -4.07 -12.98
N TRP A 375 -4.74 -3.51 -13.18
CA TRP A 375 -4.36 -2.17 -12.75
C TRP A 375 -4.45 -1.22 -13.94
N TYR A 376 -5.37 -0.26 -13.88
CA TYR A 376 -5.46 0.85 -14.81
C TYR A 376 -4.73 2.05 -14.21
N ASP A 377 -3.41 2.08 -14.36
CA ASP A 377 -2.51 3.02 -13.67
C ASP A 377 -2.27 4.26 -14.51
N HIS A 378 -2.94 5.36 -14.15
CA HIS A 378 -2.97 6.65 -14.84
C HIS A 378 -3.46 6.61 -16.30
N SER A 379 -3.81 5.43 -16.81
CA SER A 379 -4.30 5.21 -18.16
C SER A 379 -5.56 6.02 -18.48
N ASP A 380 -5.67 6.45 -19.73
CA ASP A 380 -6.66 7.44 -20.15
C ASP A 380 -8.09 6.86 -20.19
N SER A 381 -8.29 5.78 -20.97
CA SER A 381 -9.61 5.39 -21.46
C SER A 381 -9.74 3.92 -21.89
N ARG A 382 -11.01 3.51 -22.10
CA ARG A 382 -11.45 2.17 -22.53
C ARG A 382 -11.10 1.10 -21.49
N HIS A 383 -11.71 1.14 -20.30
CA HIS A 383 -11.34 0.24 -19.18
C HIS A 383 -12.47 -0.71 -18.69
N PRO A 384 -13.16 -1.50 -19.54
CA PRO A 384 -13.14 -1.53 -21.02
C PRO A 384 -14.17 -0.56 -21.64
N ARG A 385 -14.05 -0.27 -22.95
CA ARG A 385 -15.16 0.27 -23.75
C ARG A 385 -15.86 -0.90 -24.44
N CYS A 386 -17.08 -1.22 -24.02
CA CYS A 386 -17.81 -2.42 -24.40
C CYS A 386 -18.98 -2.12 -25.35
N ARG A 387 -19.06 -2.86 -26.46
CA ARG A 387 -20.20 -3.00 -27.36
C ARG A 387 -20.67 -4.44 -27.32
N TYR A 388 -21.96 -4.71 -27.46
CA TYR A 388 -22.56 -6.05 -27.65
C TYR A 388 -22.38 -7.11 -26.54
N TYR A 389 -21.27 -7.15 -25.81
CA TYR A 389 -20.88 -8.27 -24.94
C TYR A 389 -21.57 -8.21 -23.57
N SER A 390 -21.65 -9.39 -22.95
CA SER A 390 -21.85 -9.58 -21.52
C SER A 390 -20.48 -9.59 -20.83
N ALA A 391 -20.14 -8.52 -20.12
CA ALA A 391 -18.83 -8.32 -19.53
C ALA A 391 -18.91 -8.33 -17.99
N HIS A 392 -18.23 -9.27 -17.35
CA HIS A 392 -18.06 -9.28 -15.90
C HIS A 392 -16.75 -8.58 -15.53
N ILE A 393 -16.83 -7.45 -14.84
CA ILE A 393 -15.70 -6.55 -14.56
C ILE A 393 -15.62 -6.42 -13.04
N TYR A 394 -14.67 -7.12 -12.40
CA TYR A 394 -14.63 -7.22 -10.96
C TYR A 394 -13.24 -7.12 -10.33
N ASN A 395 -13.14 -6.53 -9.13
CA ASN A 395 -11.87 -6.36 -8.41
C ASN A 395 -10.71 -5.71 -9.22
N ASN A 396 -11.00 -4.90 -10.24
CA ASN A 396 -9.99 -4.09 -10.92
C ASN A 396 -9.72 -2.82 -10.11
N TYR A 397 -8.52 -2.26 -10.25
CA TYR A 397 -8.11 -1.03 -9.59
C TYR A 397 -7.79 0.06 -10.63
N TYR A 398 -8.52 1.16 -10.50
CA TYR A 398 -8.52 2.31 -11.38
C TYR A 398 -7.83 3.45 -10.63
N ASP A 399 -6.63 3.83 -11.06
CA ASP A 399 -5.67 4.59 -10.27
C ASP A 399 -5.24 5.87 -11.01
N GLY A 400 -5.93 7.00 -10.80
CA GLY A 400 -5.59 8.28 -11.43
C GLY A 400 -6.07 8.45 -12.88
N ASN A 401 -7.12 7.74 -13.31
CA ASN A 401 -7.59 7.78 -14.71
C ASN A 401 -8.34 9.07 -15.06
N SER A 402 -7.78 9.84 -15.97
CA SER A 402 -8.21 11.22 -16.26
C SER A 402 -9.39 11.37 -17.24
N LYS A 403 -9.75 10.33 -18.02
CA LYS A 403 -10.96 10.33 -18.85
C LYS A 403 -12.07 9.49 -18.22
N TYR A 404 -12.10 8.17 -18.42
CA TYR A 404 -13.18 7.31 -17.92
C TYR A 404 -12.75 5.85 -17.67
N GLY A 405 -13.44 5.17 -16.75
CA GLY A 405 -13.28 3.75 -16.45
C GLY A 405 -14.00 2.85 -17.46
N ALA A 406 -15.00 2.09 -17.00
CA ALA A 406 -15.77 1.19 -17.87
C ALA A 406 -16.88 1.93 -18.63
N GLY A 407 -17.09 1.60 -19.91
CA GLY A 407 -18.05 2.29 -20.77
C GLY A 407 -18.95 1.32 -21.55
N ALA A 408 -20.27 1.55 -21.54
CA ALA A 408 -21.26 0.68 -22.19
C ALA A 408 -21.92 1.31 -23.43
N CYS A 409 -21.77 0.63 -24.56
CA CYS A 409 -22.31 0.97 -25.89
C CYS A 409 -23.10 -0.22 -26.50
N LEU A 410 -23.87 0.06 -27.55
CA LEU A 410 -24.50 -0.89 -28.49
C LEU A 410 -25.04 -2.18 -27.82
N GLY A 411 -25.94 -2.04 -26.86
CA GLY A 411 -26.63 -3.18 -26.25
C GLY A 411 -25.76 -4.11 -25.38
N SER A 412 -24.53 -3.72 -25.03
CA SER A 412 -23.72 -4.45 -24.05
C SER A 412 -24.36 -4.51 -22.66
N SER A 413 -23.99 -5.50 -21.87
CA SER A 413 -24.39 -5.66 -20.46
C SER A 413 -23.14 -5.82 -19.59
N LEU A 414 -22.84 -4.84 -18.75
CA LEU A 414 -21.65 -4.83 -17.89
C LEU A 414 -22.06 -5.06 -16.43
N PHE A 415 -21.48 -6.06 -15.78
CA PHE A 415 -21.57 -6.23 -14.34
C PHE A 415 -20.29 -5.71 -13.67
N MET A 416 -20.40 -4.59 -12.98
CA MET A 416 -19.31 -3.94 -12.24
C MET A 416 -19.37 -4.38 -10.77
N GLU A 417 -18.51 -5.30 -10.33
CA GLU A 417 -18.49 -5.82 -8.95
C GLU A 417 -17.18 -5.53 -8.20
N SER A 418 -17.26 -4.97 -6.99
CA SER A 418 -16.11 -4.88 -6.06
C SER A 418 -14.84 -4.22 -6.65
N ASN A 419 -14.96 -3.34 -7.65
CA ASN A 419 -13.83 -2.59 -8.20
C ASN A 419 -13.49 -1.38 -7.31
N TYR A 420 -12.25 -0.91 -7.38
CA TYR A 420 -11.77 0.25 -6.62
C TYR A 420 -11.34 1.38 -7.55
N PHE A 421 -11.90 2.58 -7.36
CA PHE A 421 -11.58 3.77 -8.15
C PHE A 421 -10.96 4.85 -7.25
N ARG A 422 -9.72 5.27 -7.55
CA ARG A 422 -9.05 6.45 -6.97
C ARG A 422 -8.85 7.50 -8.05
N ASN A 423 -9.42 8.69 -7.87
CA ASN A 423 -9.29 9.81 -8.82
C ASN A 423 -9.65 9.45 -10.28
N CYS A 424 -10.50 8.45 -10.50
CA CYS A 424 -11.03 8.11 -11.81
C CYS A 424 -12.17 9.09 -12.14
N LYS A 425 -11.96 9.96 -13.14
CA LYS A 425 -12.87 11.11 -13.40
C LYS A 425 -14.32 10.69 -13.66
N TYR A 426 -14.53 9.66 -14.48
CA TYR A 426 -15.83 9.03 -14.71
C TYR A 426 -15.70 7.50 -14.50
N PRO A 427 -15.98 6.96 -13.29
CA PRO A 427 -15.74 5.55 -12.96
C PRO A 427 -16.45 4.56 -13.90
N MET A 428 -17.66 4.91 -14.33
CA MET A 428 -18.44 4.15 -15.31
C MET A 428 -19.37 5.08 -16.10
N MET A 429 -19.61 4.78 -17.37
CA MET A 429 -20.41 5.59 -18.28
C MET A 429 -21.29 4.73 -19.20
N ILE A 430 -22.51 5.19 -19.51
CA ILE A 430 -23.33 4.65 -20.61
C ILE A 430 -23.34 5.70 -21.74
N SER A 431 -23.13 5.25 -22.98
CA SER A 431 -23.07 6.13 -24.17
C SER A 431 -24.33 6.99 -24.31
N MET A 432 -24.15 8.28 -24.52
CA MET A 432 -25.24 9.25 -24.74
C MET A 432 -26.25 9.37 -23.58
N GLN A 433 -25.81 9.15 -22.34
CA GLN A 433 -26.56 9.42 -21.10
C GLN A 433 -25.62 9.64 -19.90
N GLY A 434 -26.19 9.97 -18.74
CA GLY A 434 -25.45 10.12 -17.50
C GLY A 434 -24.32 11.15 -17.61
N THR A 435 -23.17 10.83 -17.02
CA THR A 435 -21.99 11.71 -17.03
C THR A 435 -21.43 11.98 -18.44
N ASP A 436 -21.80 11.22 -19.48
CA ASP A 436 -21.44 11.55 -20.87
C ASP A 436 -22.12 12.86 -21.32
N LEU A 437 -23.40 13.05 -20.99
CA LEU A 437 -24.14 14.27 -21.37
C LEU A 437 -24.06 15.39 -20.33
N PHE A 438 -23.90 15.05 -19.06
CA PHE A 438 -23.79 16.03 -17.98
C PHE A 438 -22.35 16.53 -17.76
N ALA A 439 -21.34 15.68 -17.99
CA ALA A 439 -19.91 15.99 -17.85
C ALA A 439 -19.53 16.72 -16.53
N GLY A 440 -20.18 16.34 -15.42
CA GLY A 440 -19.98 16.96 -14.11
C GLY A 440 -20.67 18.32 -13.90
N THR A 441 -21.50 18.75 -14.85
CA THR A 441 -22.36 19.94 -14.76
C THR A 441 -23.80 19.56 -14.42
N SER A 442 -24.65 20.55 -14.13
CA SER A 442 -26.10 20.38 -13.94
C SER A 442 -26.92 20.55 -15.23
N SER A 443 -26.29 20.57 -16.41
CA SER A 443 -26.95 20.82 -17.69
C SER A 443 -26.60 19.77 -18.73
N LYS A 444 -27.61 19.02 -19.16
CA LYS A 444 -27.51 18.01 -20.22
C LYS A 444 -27.19 18.68 -21.56
N ASN A 445 -26.07 18.32 -22.19
CA ASN A 445 -25.71 18.83 -23.51
C ASN A 445 -24.99 17.76 -24.34
N SER A 446 -25.47 17.50 -25.57
CA SER A 446 -24.82 16.55 -26.49
C SER A 446 -23.45 17.02 -26.97
N ALA A 447 -23.13 18.31 -26.89
CA ALA A 447 -21.78 18.84 -27.12
C ALA A 447 -20.80 18.48 -26.00
N ASN A 448 -21.28 18.06 -24.82
CA ASN A 448 -20.43 17.58 -23.72
C ASN A 448 -20.04 16.10 -23.87
N SER A 449 -20.68 15.35 -24.78
CA SER A 449 -20.38 13.92 -24.98
C SER A 449 -18.94 13.71 -25.39
N THR A 450 -18.20 12.99 -24.55
CA THR A 450 -16.75 12.74 -24.69
C THR A 450 -16.42 11.25 -24.71
N PHE A 451 -17.39 10.37 -24.43
CA PHE A 451 -17.20 8.93 -24.48
C PHE A 451 -17.58 8.33 -25.86
N SER A 452 -18.86 8.41 -26.24
CA SER A 452 -19.34 7.85 -27.52
C SER A 452 -20.64 8.52 -27.98
N LYS A 453 -20.92 8.42 -29.29
CA LYS A 453 -22.18 8.85 -29.91
C LYS A 453 -23.04 7.66 -30.36
N GLU A 454 -22.66 6.47 -29.95
CA GLU A 454 -23.39 5.22 -30.20
C GLU A 454 -24.64 5.13 -29.29
N ALA A 455 -25.54 4.19 -29.60
CA ALA A 455 -26.55 3.77 -28.63
C ALA A 455 -25.90 3.24 -27.34
N GLY A 456 -26.58 3.38 -26.21
CA GLY A 456 -26.11 2.88 -24.92
C GLY A 456 -26.08 1.34 -24.86
N GLY A 457 -25.19 0.81 -24.03
CA GLY A 457 -25.40 -0.48 -23.38
C GLY A 457 -26.07 -0.28 -22.02
N MET A 458 -25.90 -1.22 -21.10
CA MET A 458 -26.41 -1.14 -19.74
C MET A 458 -25.37 -1.59 -18.71
N ILE A 459 -25.30 -0.90 -17.57
CA ILE A 459 -24.39 -1.22 -16.47
C ILE A 459 -25.19 -1.54 -15.20
N LYS A 460 -24.89 -2.70 -14.60
CA LYS A 460 -25.27 -3.07 -13.23
C LYS A 460 -24.04 -2.91 -12.34
N ALA A 461 -24.20 -2.26 -11.18
CA ALA A 461 -23.09 -2.01 -10.26
C ALA A 461 -23.37 -2.55 -8.84
N TYR A 462 -22.41 -3.26 -8.26
CA TYR A 462 -22.46 -3.82 -6.90
C TYR A 462 -21.12 -3.65 -6.17
N ASN A 463 -21.16 -3.22 -4.92
CA ASN A 463 -20.01 -3.20 -4.00
C ASN A 463 -18.74 -2.46 -4.47
N ASN A 464 -18.81 -1.54 -5.43
CA ASN A 464 -17.63 -0.78 -5.90
C ASN A 464 -17.28 0.37 -4.92
N THR A 465 -15.99 0.62 -4.71
CA THR A 465 -15.48 1.77 -3.92
C THR A 465 -15.00 2.89 -4.85
N MET A 466 -15.44 4.13 -4.62
CA MET A 466 -15.00 5.33 -5.35
C MET A 466 -14.42 6.36 -4.38
N THR A 467 -13.26 6.93 -4.72
CA THR A 467 -12.52 7.87 -3.84
C THR A 467 -11.84 8.99 -4.65
N GLY A 468 -11.61 10.13 -3.99
CA GLY A 468 -10.97 11.28 -4.61
C GLY A 468 -11.94 12.12 -5.46
N THR A 469 -11.46 12.65 -6.59
CA THR A 469 -12.30 13.42 -7.54
C THR A 469 -12.92 12.49 -8.59
N TYR A 470 -14.25 12.41 -8.63
CA TYR A 470 -15.01 11.64 -9.62
C TYR A 470 -16.40 12.26 -9.85
N TYR A 471 -17.05 11.90 -10.95
CA TYR A 471 -18.48 12.13 -11.19
C TYR A 471 -19.18 10.81 -11.50
N PHE A 472 -20.37 10.60 -10.91
CA PHE A 472 -21.18 9.40 -11.08
C PHE A 472 -22.65 9.70 -10.78
N ILE A 473 -23.56 9.21 -11.64
CA ILE A 473 -25.01 9.36 -11.54
C ILE A 473 -25.64 7.97 -11.37
N PRO A 474 -25.98 7.54 -10.14
CA PRO A 474 -26.66 6.27 -9.92
C PRO A 474 -28.14 6.35 -10.30
N TYR A 475 -28.70 5.26 -10.83
CA TYR A 475 -30.13 5.13 -11.10
C TYR A 475 -30.97 5.46 -9.85
N GLY A 476 -31.95 6.36 -9.99
CA GLY A 476 -32.84 6.77 -8.91
C GLY A 476 -32.19 7.56 -7.77
N GLY A 477 -30.91 7.97 -7.91
CA GLY A 477 -30.24 8.87 -6.97
C GLY A 477 -30.62 10.33 -7.16
N THR A 478 -29.99 11.24 -6.41
CA THR A 478 -30.15 12.69 -6.60
C THR A 478 -28.97 13.27 -7.36
N TYR A 479 -29.23 13.87 -8.52
CA TYR A 479 -28.25 14.65 -9.28
C TYR A 479 -28.92 15.90 -9.87
N SER A 480 -28.28 17.06 -9.75
CA SER A 480 -28.90 18.33 -10.14
C SER A 480 -29.09 18.42 -11.66
N GLY A 481 -30.34 18.58 -12.11
CA GLY A 481 -30.67 18.71 -13.54
C GLY A 481 -30.84 17.40 -14.31
N ALA A 482 -30.73 16.24 -13.66
CA ALA A 482 -30.97 14.92 -14.26
C ALA A 482 -32.24 14.26 -13.70
N ASP A 483 -33.05 13.67 -14.58
CA ASP A 483 -33.96 12.60 -14.16
C ASP A 483 -33.16 11.29 -14.10
N THR A 484 -32.67 10.97 -12.91
CA THR A 484 -31.83 9.79 -12.68
C THR A 484 -32.56 8.45 -12.85
N THR A 485 -33.88 8.45 -13.10
CA THR A 485 -34.64 7.24 -13.43
C THR A 485 -34.65 6.93 -14.94
N SER A 486 -34.22 7.88 -15.78
CA SER A 486 -34.06 7.71 -17.22
C SER A 486 -32.66 8.06 -17.75
N ASP A 487 -31.86 8.82 -16.98
CA ASP A 487 -30.57 9.38 -17.41
C ASP A 487 -29.50 9.19 -16.30
N PHE A 488 -28.74 8.09 -16.38
CA PHE A 488 -27.85 7.60 -15.31
C PHE A 488 -26.64 6.81 -15.89
N ASP A 489 -25.60 6.61 -15.07
CA ASP A 489 -24.40 5.84 -15.45
C ASP A 489 -24.50 4.35 -15.13
N ALA A 490 -25.17 3.96 -14.04
CA ALA A 490 -25.40 2.55 -13.70
C ALA A 490 -26.61 2.32 -12.80
N TYR A 491 -27.19 1.12 -12.92
CA TYR A 491 -28.17 0.59 -11.98
C TYR A 491 -27.45 -0.04 -10.77
N VAL A 492 -27.42 0.68 -9.65
CA VAL A 492 -26.73 0.23 -8.44
C VAL A 492 -27.63 -0.70 -7.63
N VAL A 493 -27.11 -1.87 -7.25
CA VAL A 493 -27.84 -2.86 -6.46
C VAL A 493 -27.23 -3.05 -5.06
N SER A 494 -28.07 -3.40 -4.09
CA SER A 494 -27.66 -3.70 -2.71
C SER A 494 -27.29 -5.16 -2.47
N SER A 495 -27.59 -6.07 -3.41
CA SER A 495 -27.11 -7.45 -3.40
C SER A 495 -26.65 -7.89 -4.79
N LYS A 496 -25.66 -8.78 -4.83
CA LYS A 496 -25.15 -9.42 -6.04
C LYS A 496 -26.27 -10.07 -6.86
N SER A 497 -27.21 -10.76 -6.20
CA SER A 497 -28.28 -11.54 -6.85
C SER A 497 -29.49 -10.74 -7.31
N ALA A 498 -29.56 -9.43 -7.03
CA ALA A 498 -30.65 -8.59 -7.50
C ALA A 498 -30.59 -8.41 -9.02
N THR A 499 -31.71 -8.52 -9.72
CA THR A 499 -31.79 -8.29 -11.17
C THR A 499 -32.10 -6.84 -11.50
N VAL A 500 -31.64 -6.38 -12.67
CA VAL A 500 -32.09 -5.12 -13.27
C VAL A 500 -33.45 -5.36 -13.94
N PRO A 501 -34.52 -4.60 -13.61
CA PRO A 501 -35.83 -4.78 -14.22
C PRO A 501 -35.81 -4.51 -15.73
N SER A 502 -36.60 -5.26 -16.50
CA SER A 502 -36.67 -5.14 -17.97
C SER A 502 -37.36 -3.87 -18.49
N SER A 503 -37.91 -3.05 -17.57
CA SER A 503 -38.39 -1.69 -17.80
C SER A 503 -37.29 -0.63 -17.74
N VAL A 504 -36.14 -0.93 -17.11
CA VAL A 504 -34.98 -0.06 -17.06
C VAL A 504 -34.17 -0.28 -18.34
N VAL A 505 -34.01 0.76 -19.13
CA VAL A 505 -33.36 0.72 -20.44
C VAL A 505 -32.37 1.87 -20.60
N SER A 506 -31.43 1.74 -21.55
CA SER A 506 -30.57 2.84 -21.96
C SER A 506 -31.40 3.94 -22.63
N LEU A 507 -31.15 5.20 -22.28
CA LEU A 507 -31.81 6.37 -22.85
C LEU A 507 -31.65 6.40 -24.38
N SER A 508 -30.42 6.17 -24.85
CA SER A 508 -30.11 6.04 -26.27
C SER A 508 -30.20 4.56 -26.67
N GLY A 509 -31.13 4.25 -27.58
CA GLY A 509 -31.32 2.90 -28.15
C GLY A 509 -32.21 1.93 -27.37
N SER A 510 -32.70 2.29 -26.18
CA SER A 510 -33.66 1.49 -25.40
C SER A 510 -33.18 0.06 -25.07
N ASN A 511 -31.87 -0.13 -24.91
CA ASN A 511 -31.28 -1.44 -24.66
C ASN A 511 -31.46 -1.88 -23.20
N LYS A 512 -31.58 -3.19 -22.98
CA LYS A 512 -31.82 -3.80 -21.67
C LYS A 512 -30.55 -4.45 -21.13
N TYR A 513 -30.43 -4.46 -19.81
CA TYR A 513 -29.47 -5.34 -19.13
C TYR A 513 -29.98 -6.79 -19.18
N ASN A 514 -29.17 -7.73 -19.65
CA ASN A 514 -29.60 -9.11 -19.88
C ASN A 514 -29.58 -10.02 -18.63
N ASN A 515 -29.09 -9.52 -17.49
CA ASN A 515 -28.98 -10.26 -16.21
C ASN A 515 -28.14 -11.56 -16.29
N PHE A 516 -27.19 -11.63 -17.22
CA PHE A 516 -26.30 -12.79 -17.39
C PHE A 516 -25.63 -13.23 -16.08
N ASP A 517 -25.28 -12.27 -15.22
CA ASP A 517 -24.60 -12.45 -13.94
C ASP A 517 -25.42 -13.15 -12.85
N THR A 518 -26.72 -13.36 -13.10
CA THR A 518 -27.63 -14.15 -12.24
C THR A 518 -28.07 -15.48 -12.87
N SER A 519 -27.58 -15.77 -14.09
CA SER A 519 -27.93 -16.96 -14.86
C SER A 519 -26.88 -18.07 -14.75
N SER A 520 -27.21 -19.27 -15.25
CA SER A 520 -26.31 -20.44 -15.22
C SER A 520 -25.03 -20.31 -16.06
N ILE A 521 -24.88 -19.24 -16.87
CA ILE A 521 -23.62 -18.99 -17.60
C ILE A 521 -22.48 -18.57 -16.67
N MET A 522 -22.79 -18.03 -15.48
CA MET A 522 -21.75 -17.57 -14.56
C MET A 522 -20.92 -18.72 -14.02
N TYR A 523 -19.62 -18.60 -14.18
CA TYR A 523 -18.63 -19.45 -13.52
C TYR A 523 -18.63 -19.20 -12.00
N SER A 524 -18.06 -20.14 -11.25
CA SER A 524 -17.85 -19.98 -9.80
C SER A 524 -16.61 -19.12 -9.53
N TYR A 525 -16.74 -18.16 -8.61
CA TYR A 525 -15.67 -17.30 -8.13
C TYR A 525 -16.03 -16.73 -6.76
N THR A 526 -15.04 -16.16 -6.07
CA THR A 526 -15.24 -15.33 -4.88
C THR A 526 -14.60 -13.98 -5.19
N ALA A 527 -15.38 -12.91 -5.11
CA ALA A 527 -14.84 -11.55 -5.25
C ALA A 527 -14.18 -11.12 -3.94
N ASP A 528 -13.02 -10.50 -4.04
CA ASP A 528 -12.39 -9.76 -2.93
C ASP A 528 -13.22 -8.54 -2.53
N SER A 529 -12.95 -7.96 -1.36
CA SER A 529 -13.36 -6.59 -1.09
C SER A 529 -12.60 -5.62 -2.02
N PRO A 530 -13.15 -4.44 -2.37
CA PRO A 530 -12.43 -3.44 -3.17
C PRO A 530 -11.06 -3.09 -2.59
N GLU A 531 -10.96 -2.99 -1.26
CA GLU A 531 -9.72 -2.66 -0.57
C GLU A 531 -8.70 -3.80 -0.61
N ASP A 532 -9.12 -5.05 -0.76
CA ASP A 532 -8.25 -6.22 -0.88
C ASP A 532 -7.82 -6.45 -2.33
N ALA A 533 -8.72 -6.17 -3.27
CA ALA A 533 -8.42 -6.07 -4.69
C ALA A 533 -7.23 -5.12 -4.94
N VAL A 534 -7.22 -3.91 -4.34
CA VAL A 534 -6.06 -2.99 -4.45
C VAL A 534 -4.74 -3.64 -4.00
N LYS A 535 -4.76 -4.47 -2.95
CA LYS A 535 -3.56 -5.15 -2.43
C LYS A 535 -3.10 -6.26 -3.37
N ASN A 536 -4.04 -7.05 -3.89
CA ASN A 536 -3.75 -8.15 -4.83
C ASN A 536 -3.31 -7.62 -6.20
N VAL A 537 -3.95 -6.55 -6.70
CA VAL A 537 -3.54 -5.83 -7.91
C VAL A 537 -2.11 -5.30 -7.76
N LYS A 538 -1.81 -4.50 -6.73
CA LYS A 538 -0.46 -3.92 -6.53
C LYS A 538 0.64 -4.95 -6.23
N LYS A 539 0.29 -6.22 -6.01
CA LYS A 539 1.22 -7.32 -5.75
C LYS A 539 1.43 -8.22 -6.97
N TYR A 540 0.38 -8.50 -7.73
CA TYR A 540 0.37 -9.52 -8.77
C TYR A 540 0.08 -8.98 -10.16
N ALA A 541 -0.44 -7.77 -10.33
CA ALA A 541 -0.66 -7.22 -11.66
C ALA A 541 0.68 -6.85 -12.33
N GLY A 542 0.74 -7.00 -13.65
CA GLY A 542 1.99 -6.89 -14.40
C GLY A 542 2.89 -8.11 -14.21
N ARG A 543 4.15 -7.99 -14.63
CA ARG A 543 5.12 -9.10 -14.59
C ARG A 543 5.48 -9.54 -13.17
N ILE A 544 6.05 -10.74 -13.06
CA ILE A 544 6.61 -11.30 -11.82
C ILE A 544 7.51 -10.27 -11.12
N GLU A 545 7.36 -10.17 -9.79
CA GLU A 545 8.02 -9.17 -8.93
C GLU A 545 7.70 -7.68 -9.24
N GLY A 546 6.72 -7.41 -10.11
CA GLY A 546 6.38 -6.05 -10.58
C GLY A 546 7.22 -5.60 -11.79
N GLY A 547 7.92 -6.54 -12.44
CA GLY A 547 8.80 -6.26 -13.57
C GLY A 547 10.16 -5.67 -13.19
N ASP A 548 11.06 -5.59 -14.17
CA ASP A 548 12.37 -4.93 -14.09
C ASP A 548 12.30 -3.42 -14.38
N PHE A 549 11.21 -2.95 -14.96
CA PHE A 549 10.95 -1.55 -15.28
C PHE A 549 10.23 -0.87 -14.11
N THR A 550 10.82 0.19 -13.55
CA THR A 550 10.22 0.93 -12.43
C THR A 550 9.87 2.37 -12.81
N TYR A 551 8.58 2.70 -12.67
CA TYR A 551 8.05 4.04 -12.77
C TYR A 551 7.13 4.35 -11.57
N THR A 552 6.90 5.64 -11.30
CA THR A 552 5.97 6.08 -10.26
C THR A 552 5.39 7.40 -10.70
N PHE A 553 4.09 7.42 -10.90
CA PHE A 553 3.36 8.62 -11.28
C PHE A 553 3.26 9.59 -10.07
N PRO A 554 3.51 10.89 -10.27
CA PRO A 554 3.26 11.89 -9.23
C PRO A 554 1.76 12.20 -9.14
N ASP A 555 1.25 12.63 -7.97
CA ASP A 555 -0.16 13.02 -7.75
C ASP A 555 -0.70 14.04 -8.79
N SER A 556 0.17 14.82 -9.43
CA SER A 556 -0.20 15.74 -10.52
C SER A 556 -0.63 15.04 -11.81
N ALA A 557 -0.25 13.77 -12.00
CA ALA A 557 -0.61 12.97 -13.17
C ALA A 557 -2.07 12.48 -13.12
N ASP A 558 -2.70 12.39 -11.95
CA ASP A 558 -4.11 11.96 -11.73
C ASP A 558 -5.16 12.62 -12.65
N LYS A 559 -4.84 13.78 -13.22
CA LYS A 559 -5.73 14.59 -14.08
C LYS A 559 -5.20 14.78 -15.49
N SER A 560 -4.04 14.21 -15.81
CA SER A 560 -3.39 14.28 -17.11
C SER A 560 -3.82 13.14 -18.01
N TYR A 561 -3.97 13.43 -19.29
CA TYR A 561 -3.94 12.44 -20.38
C TYR A 561 -2.90 12.83 -21.45
N ASP A 562 -2.05 13.82 -21.15
CA ASP A 562 -0.91 14.13 -21.98
C ASP A 562 0.11 12.98 -21.89
N VAL A 563 0.98 12.90 -22.89
CA VAL A 563 2.08 11.94 -22.91
C VAL A 563 3.05 12.28 -21.79
N ASP A 564 3.24 11.38 -20.82
CA ASP A 564 4.32 11.52 -19.84
C ASP A 564 5.66 11.32 -20.56
N THR A 565 6.35 12.44 -20.79
CA THR A 565 7.63 12.46 -21.50
C THR A 565 8.74 11.74 -20.74
N THR A 566 8.65 11.64 -19.42
CA THR A 566 9.66 10.94 -18.60
C THR A 566 9.45 9.43 -18.66
N LEU A 567 8.18 8.97 -18.61
CA LEU A 567 7.83 7.57 -18.88
C LEU A 567 8.25 7.19 -20.30
N LYS A 568 7.85 7.98 -21.30
CA LYS A 568 8.19 7.74 -22.71
C LYS A 568 9.70 7.59 -22.92
N SER A 569 10.49 8.56 -22.48
CA SER A 569 11.95 8.49 -22.68
C SER A 569 12.60 7.35 -21.89
N LYS A 570 12.03 6.89 -20.77
CA LYS A 570 12.51 5.66 -20.11
C LYS A 570 12.22 4.40 -20.94
N LEU A 571 11.06 4.33 -21.59
CA LEU A 571 10.69 3.21 -22.47
C LEU A 571 11.56 3.19 -23.74
N GLU A 572 11.74 4.35 -24.39
CA GLU A 572 12.61 4.51 -25.57
C GLU A 572 14.08 4.13 -25.30
N ASN A 573 14.56 4.36 -24.07
CA ASN A 573 15.92 4.02 -23.64
C ASN A 573 16.00 2.67 -22.89
N TYR A 574 14.95 1.85 -22.88
CA TYR A 574 14.94 0.57 -22.18
C TYR A 574 15.84 -0.46 -22.89
N THR A 575 16.95 -0.83 -22.27
CA THR A 575 17.90 -1.83 -22.79
C THR A 575 17.55 -3.27 -22.41
N GLY A 576 16.65 -3.47 -21.46
CA GLY A 576 16.53 -4.74 -20.73
C GLY A 576 17.67 -4.99 -19.76
N ALA A 577 17.55 -6.05 -18.97
CA ALA A 577 18.58 -6.51 -18.07
C ALA A 577 19.83 -6.98 -18.83
N THR A 578 21.03 -6.64 -18.33
CA THR A 578 22.28 -7.18 -18.89
C THR A 578 22.40 -8.67 -18.58
N THR A 579 22.11 -9.51 -19.57
CA THR A 579 22.09 -10.98 -19.45
C THR A 579 23.29 -11.65 -20.10
N ALA A 580 23.95 -12.54 -19.37
CA ALA A 580 24.74 -13.63 -19.97
C ALA A 580 24.00 -14.95 -19.72
N TYR A 581 23.79 -15.74 -20.77
CA TYR A 581 23.15 -17.05 -20.67
C TYR A 581 24.18 -18.11 -20.22
N ASN A 582 23.73 -19.14 -19.50
CA ASN A 582 24.54 -20.36 -19.37
C ASN A 582 24.63 -20.98 -20.78
N GLU A 583 25.81 -21.07 -21.39
CA GLU A 583 25.91 -21.45 -22.80
C GLU A 583 25.38 -22.87 -23.02
N ALA A 584 24.26 -22.96 -23.73
CA ALA A 584 23.64 -24.23 -24.05
C ALA A 584 24.49 -24.96 -25.11
N SER A 585 25.07 -26.10 -24.71
CA SER A 585 25.55 -27.10 -25.67
C SER A 585 24.41 -27.45 -26.62
N SER A 586 24.68 -27.45 -27.92
CA SER A 586 23.68 -27.51 -28.99
C SER A 586 23.06 -28.91 -29.19
N SER A 587 22.50 -29.51 -28.14
CA SER A 587 21.94 -30.87 -28.18
C SER A 587 20.86 -31.21 -27.13
N GLU A 588 20.23 -30.25 -26.45
CA GLU A 588 19.01 -30.54 -25.66
C GLU A 588 17.80 -30.69 -26.60
N SER A 589 17.65 -31.87 -27.21
CA SER A 589 16.44 -32.24 -27.95
C SER A 589 15.29 -32.53 -26.98
N SER A 590 14.07 -32.13 -27.34
CA SER A 590 12.85 -32.33 -26.57
C SER A 590 12.62 -33.80 -26.15
N GLY A 591 12.84 -34.11 -24.87
CA GLY A 591 12.50 -35.40 -24.26
C GLY A 591 11.51 -35.20 -23.11
N GLY A 592 10.24 -35.53 -23.33
CA GLY A 592 9.23 -35.50 -22.27
C GLY A 592 9.37 -36.70 -21.34
N SER A 593 9.42 -36.47 -20.03
CA SER A 593 9.43 -37.55 -19.04
C SER A 593 8.04 -38.19 -18.92
N SER A 594 7.90 -39.44 -19.36
CA SER A 594 6.84 -40.34 -18.92
C SER A 594 7.40 -41.38 -17.96
N SER A 595 6.64 -41.72 -16.93
CA SER A 595 7.02 -42.75 -15.96
C SER A 595 6.65 -44.15 -16.48
N GLY A 596 7.65 -45.02 -16.66
CA GLY A 596 7.47 -46.43 -17.04
C GLY A 596 8.65 -47.27 -16.53
N SER A 597 8.37 -48.51 -16.10
CA SER A 597 9.33 -49.37 -15.39
C SER A 597 10.03 -50.40 -16.30
N SER A 598 11.04 -51.09 -15.74
CA SER A 598 11.69 -52.34 -16.18
C SER A 598 12.90 -52.34 -17.17
N SER A 599 14.07 -52.66 -16.59
CA SER A 599 15.11 -53.66 -16.98
C SER A 599 15.86 -53.71 -18.34
N SER A 600 17.21 -53.73 -18.21
CA SER A 600 18.22 -54.63 -18.83
C SER A 600 18.79 -54.42 -20.27
N GLY A 601 20.11 -54.69 -20.41
CA GLY A 601 20.92 -54.69 -21.65
C GLY A 601 21.81 -53.43 -21.80
N GLU A 602 23.16 -53.45 -21.77
CA GLU A 602 24.15 -54.02 -22.72
C GLU A 602 23.99 -53.51 -24.18
N SER A 603 25.00 -53.12 -24.97
CA SER A 603 26.48 -53.08 -24.83
C SER A 603 27.12 -52.31 -26.02
N SER A 604 28.31 -51.69 -25.86
CA SER A 604 29.29 -51.29 -26.92
C SER A 604 28.87 -50.29 -28.03
N GLY A 605 29.73 -49.52 -28.71
CA GLY A 605 31.18 -49.23 -28.65
C GLY A 605 31.51 -48.00 -29.54
N SER A 606 32.44 -47.12 -29.16
CA SER A 606 33.83 -47.01 -29.67
C SER A 606 34.06 -46.29 -31.01
N SER A 607 34.99 -45.30 -30.99
CA SER A 607 35.89 -44.83 -32.10
C SER A 607 35.27 -44.15 -33.35
N SER A 608 35.92 -43.22 -34.08
CA SER A 608 37.27 -42.59 -34.00
C SER A 608 37.45 -41.44 -35.02
N GLY A 609 38.45 -40.56 -34.82
CA GLY A 609 39.15 -39.77 -35.87
C GLY A 609 38.62 -38.35 -36.11
N SER A 610 39.39 -37.24 -35.99
CA SER A 610 40.66 -36.84 -36.67
C SER A 610 40.45 -36.43 -38.14
N SER A 611 41.02 -35.35 -38.71
CA SER A 611 41.89 -34.26 -38.19
C SER A 611 42.20 -33.23 -39.31
N SER A 612 42.64 -32.00 -38.95
CA SER A 612 43.43 -31.04 -39.78
C SER A 612 42.83 -30.49 -41.10
N GLY A 613 43.16 -29.27 -41.58
CA GLY A 613 44.00 -28.20 -41.04
C GLY A 613 43.97 -26.92 -41.91
N SER A 614 44.58 -25.84 -41.39
CA SER A 614 45.58 -24.94 -42.02
C SER A 614 45.44 -24.49 -43.51
N SER A 615 45.76 -23.25 -43.93
CA SER A 615 46.58 -22.20 -43.31
C SER A 615 46.37 -20.75 -43.86
N SER A 616 46.74 -19.78 -43.02
CA SER A 616 47.56 -18.56 -43.26
C SER A 616 47.15 -17.44 -44.24
N GLY A 617 47.26 -16.19 -43.75
CA GLY A 617 47.33 -14.95 -44.53
C GLY A 617 47.62 -13.75 -43.63
N SER A 618 48.87 -13.54 -43.23
CA SER A 618 49.30 -12.50 -42.29
C SER A 618 49.87 -11.26 -42.96
N THR A 619 49.56 -10.07 -42.45
CA THR A 619 50.49 -8.93 -42.40
C THR A 619 50.35 -8.17 -41.08
N SER A 620 51.48 -7.73 -40.53
CA SER A 620 51.62 -7.30 -39.15
C SER A 620 52.43 -6.01 -39.00
N SER A 621 51.93 -5.10 -38.17
CA SER A 621 52.68 -4.08 -37.42
C SER A 621 51.63 -3.31 -36.60
N GLY A 622 51.70 -3.11 -35.30
CA GLY A 622 52.79 -3.08 -34.31
C GLY A 622 52.46 -1.89 -33.38
N SER A 623 52.57 -1.91 -32.05
CA SER A 623 53.35 -2.78 -31.16
C SER A 623 52.76 -2.81 -29.73
N SER A 624 53.22 -3.78 -28.91
CA SER A 624 53.25 -3.82 -27.42
C SER A 624 51.92 -3.64 -26.63
N SER A 625 51.37 -4.58 -25.84
CA SER A 625 51.91 -5.54 -24.84
C SER A 625 52.59 -4.87 -23.62
N SER A 626 52.41 -5.26 -22.36
CA SER A 626 51.46 -6.15 -21.64
C SER A 626 51.86 -6.13 -20.15
N GLY A 627 50.94 -6.03 -19.18
CA GLY A 627 51.35 -6.04 -17.76
C GLY A 627 50.22 -5.80 -16.74
N SER A 628 49.95 -6.83 -15.94
CA SER A 628 48.82 -7.03 -15.02
C SER A 628 48.67 -6.09 -13.81
N SER A 629 47.41 -5.92 -13.38
CA SER A 629 46.89 -5.89 -11.99
C SER A 629 47.44 -4.92 -10.92
N SER A 630 46.55 -4.11 -10.31
CA SER A 630 46.06 -4.33 -8.92
C SER A 630 45.22 -3.16 -8.34
N GLY A 631 44.07 -3.48 -7.69
CA GLY A 631 43.35 -2.66 -6.68
C GLY A 631 42.73 -1.30 -7.11
N SER A 632 41.73 -0.73 -6.44
CA SER A 632 40.78 -1.20 -5.40
C SER A 632 39.66 -0.16 -5.24
N SER A 633 38.48 -0.55 -4.72
CA SER A 633 37.48 0.19 -3.89
C SER A 633 37.19 1.70 -4.13
N SER A 634 35.98 2.26 -3.99
CA SER A 634 34.83 1.86 -3.15
C SER A 634 33.52 2.61 -3.51
N THR A 635 32.41 2.02 -3.04
CA THR A 635 31.00 2.45 -3.00
C THR A 635 30.72 3.88 -2.47
N SER A 636 29.64 4.56 -2.93
CA SER A 636 28.47 4.95 -2.09
C SER A 636 27.54 6.08 -2.61
N THR A 637 26.26 5.82 -2.36
CA THR A 637 25.03 6.65 -2.32
C THR A 637 25.13 8.09 -1.78
N VAL A 638 24.26 8.99 -2.28
CA VAL A 638 22.90 9.23 -1.71
C VAL A 638 21.92 9.66 -2.82
N THR A 639 21.82 10.90 -3.33
CA THR A 639 22.53 12.15 -3.00
C THR A 639 21.58 13.35 -3.19
N SER A 640 21.51 14.26 -2.21
CA SER A 640 21.53 15.71 -2.54
C SER A 640 22.94 15.98 -3.02
N ALA A 641 23.13 16.64 -4.18
CA ALA A 641 24.45 16.69 -4.83
C ALA A 641 25.46 17.40 -3.93
N LYS A 642 26.17 16.60 -3.13
CA LYS A 642 27.12 16.96 -2.08
C LYS A 642 28.48 16.49 -2.54
N LEU A 643 29.30 17.46 -2.93
CA LEU A 643 30.61 17.24 -3.49
C LEU A 643 31.64 17.72 -2.47
N THR A 644 32.51 16.83 -1.98
CA THR A 644 33.66 17.18 -1.13
C THR A 644 34.95 17.12 -1.93
N ALA A 645 35.86 18.06 -1.69
CA ALA A 645 37.18 18.09 -2.31
C ALA A 645 38.06 16.91 -1.85
N ASP A 646 37.74 16.31 -0.71
CA ASP A 646 38.42 15.13 -0.17
C ASP A 646 38.28 13.89 -1.07
N SER A 647 37.22 13.83 -1.90
CA SER A 647 37.01 12.77 -2.87
C SER A 647 37.93 12.86 -4.10
N TYR A 648 38.82 13.85 -4.17
CA TYR A 648 39.66 14.13 -5.32
C TYR A 648 41.13 14.35 -4.95
N SER A 649 42.02 13.83 -5.78
CA SER A 649 43.46 14.03 -5.64
C SER A 649 43.85 15.50 -5.80
N THR A 650 44.87 15.94 -5.06
CA THR A 650 45.45 17.27 -5.25
C THR A 650 46.02 17.43 -6.65
N GLY A 651 45.75 18.56 -7.30
CA GLY A 651 46.09 18.75 -8.70
C GLY A 651 45.66 20.10 -9.24
N THR A 652 45.85 20.31 -10.54
CA THR A 652 45.47 21.54 -11.25
C THR A 652 44.42 21.24 -12.32
N ILE A 653 43.27 21.89 -12.22
CA ILE A 653 42.17 21.79 -13.17
C ILE A 653 42.31 22.96 -14.16
N SER A 654 42.63 22.63 -15.41
CA SER A 654 43.01 23.57 -16.47
C SER A 654 41.96 23.71 -17.59
N SER A 655 40.79 23.11 -17.43
CA SER A 655 39.64 23.19 -18.34
C SER A 655 38.35 22.99 -17.55
N ASP A 656 37.22 23.47 -18.07
CA ASP A 656 35.90 23.21 -17.51
C ASP A 656 35.72 21.70 -17.24
N THR A 657 35.35 21.35 -16.01
CA THR A 657 35.23 19.96 -15.56
C THR A 657 33.90 19.76 -14.84
N VAL A 658 33.18 18.70 -15.21
CA VAL A 658 31.85 18.38 -14.67
C VAL A 658 31.98 17.41 -13.49
N TYR A 659 31.30 17.72 -12.40
CA TYR A 659 31.25 16.95 -11.16
C TYR A 659 29.79 16.84 -10.70
N GLY A 660 29.05 15.87 -11.26
CA GLY A 660 27.61 15.72 -11.06
C GLY A 660 26.85 16.98 -11.49
N ASP A 661 26.03 17.54 -10.60
CA ASP A 661 25.24 18.76 -10.81
C ASP A 661 26.07 20.05 -10.98
N PHE A 662 27.38 20.00 -10.73
CA PHE A 662 28.28 21.15 -10.78
C PHE A 662 29.22 21.11 -11.98
N THR A 663 29.49 22.25 -12.59
CA THR A 663 30.63 22.42 -13.50
C THR A 663 31.61 23.39 -12.88
N LEU A 664 32.83 22.93 -12.62
CA LEU A 664 33.93 23.80 -12.17
C LEU A 664 34.60 24.40 -13.40
N LEU A 665 34.41 25.71 -13.59
CA LEU A 665 34.91 26.43 -14.75
C LEU A 665 36.40 26.74 -14.59
N ALA A 666 37.22 26.47 -15.62
CA ALA A 666 38.66 26.70 -15.58
C ALA A 666 39.28 26.79 -16.97
N THR A 667 40.45 27.42 -17.07
CA THR A 667 41.27 27.43 -18.30
C THR A 667 42.75 27.20 -17.97
N SER A 668 43.56 26.88 -18.98
CA SER A 668 45.00 26.64 -18.81
C SER A 668 45.73 27.83 -18.18
N LYS A 669 45.28 29.07 -18.44
CA LYS A 669 45.79 30.31 -17.84
C LYS A 669 45.10 30.70 -16.52
N LYS A 670 43.85 30.27 -16.31
CA LYS A 670 43.04 30.57 -15.10
C LYS A 670 42.52 29.27 -14.49
N ASN A 671 43.46 28.44 -14.06
CA ASN A 671 43.16 27.16 -13.43
C ASN A 671 42.55 27.29 -12.03
N VAL A 672 41.90 26.22 -11.59
CA VAL A 672 41.57 25.95 -10.17
C VAL A 672 42.53 24.89 -9.66
N LYS A 673 42.93 24.96 -8.39
CA LYS A 673 43.77 23.93 -7.76
C LYS A 673 42.95 23.17 -6.74
N ILE A 674 43.15 21.86 -6.65
CA ILE A 674 42.77 21.07 -5.47
C ILE A 674 44.04 20.98 -4.64
N SER A 675 44.04 21.54 -3.43
CA SER A 675 45.19 21.53 -2.52
C SER A 675 44.86 20.83 -1.21
N SER A 676 45.88 20.24 -0.58
CA SER A 676 45.77 19.76 0.79
C SER A 676 45.72 20.96 1.73
N SER A 677 44.53 21.20 2.25
CA SER A 677 44.19 22.24 3.20
C SER A 677 43.13 21.63 4.10
N SER A 678 43.43 21.45 5.38
CA SER A 678 42.47 20.90 6.33
C SER A 678 41.66 21.99 7.02
N ALA A 679 40.42 21.66 7.37
CA ALA A 679 39.56 22.47 8.23
C ALA A 679 38.42 21.62 8.80
N THR A 680 37.83 22.04 9.92
CA THR A 680 36.71 21.34 10.57
C THR A 680 35.50 22.27 10.63
N TYR A 681 34.32 21.75 10.30
CA TYR A 681 33.04 22.44 10.42
C TYR A 681 31.97 21.50 10.97
N GLY A 682 31.38 21.85 12.11
CA GLY A 682 30.55 20.92 12.89
C GLY A 682 31.40 19.74 13.38
N SER A 683 30.88 18.52 13.22
CA SER A 683 31.61 17.27 13.49
C SER A 683 32.45 16.76 12.30
N THR A 684 32.43 17.45 11.15
CA THR A 684 33.11 16.99 9.92
C THR A 684 34.45 17.68 9.73
N SER A 685 35.51 16.91 9.53
CA SER A 685 36.86 17.40 9.22
C SER A 685 37.25 17.08 7.77
N TYR A 686 37.64 18.12 7.04
CA TYR A 686 38.07 18.07 5.64
C TYR A 686 39.61 18.13 5.56
N LYS A 687 40.19 17.63 4.46
CA LYS A 687 41.65 17.51 4.22
C LYS A 687 42.12 18.22 2.96
N ASN A 688 41.26 18.35 1.96
CA ASN A 688 41.50 19.01 0.69
C ASN A 688 40.47 20.13 0.46
N ALA A 689 40.79 21.06 -0.45
CA ALA A 689 39.84 22.08 -0.92
C ALA A 689 40.10 22.49 -2.37
N TRP A 690 39.04 22.95 -3.06
CA TRP A 690 39.18 23.70 -4.31
C TRP A 690 39.57 25.15 -4.01
N ASP A 691 40.82 25.53 -4.33
CA ASP A 691 41.32 26.90 -4.26
C ASP A 691 40.76 27.72 -5.43
N LEU A 692 39.67 28.45 -5.17
CA LEU A 692 39.20 29.54 -6.02
C LEU A 692 40.15 30.73 -5.84
N GLN A 693 41.29 30.67 -6.55
CA GLN A 693 42.43 31.60 -6.52
C GLN A 693 42.12 33.07 -6.89
N GLY A 694 40.85 33.45 -6.99
CA GLY A 694 40.40 34.81 -7.24
C GLY A 694 40.57 35.31 -8.67
N GLY A 695 40.18 36.56 -8.86
CA GLY A 695 40.21 37.24 -10.14
C GLY A 695 39.16 36.75 -11.13
N ALA A 696 38.14 36.02 -10.67
CA ALA A 696 36.91 35.80 -11.42
C ALA A 696 35.97 36.98 -11.17
N ASP A 697 35.53 37.64 -12.23
CA ASP A 697 34.76 38.88 -12.19
C ASP A 697 33.58 38.89 -13.18
N GLY A 698 32.79 39.96 -13.14
CA GLY A 698 31.51 40.05 -13.85
C GLY A 698 30.39 39.20 -13.23
N VAL A 699 29.25 39.12 -13.93
CA VAL A 699 28.04 38.39 -13.50
C VAL A 699 27.92 36.99 -14.14
N LYS A 700 28.79 36.66 -15.09
CA LYS A 700 28.94 35.32 -15.71
C LYS A 700 30.43 35.00 -15.82
N PRO A 701 31.13 34.72 -14.70
CA PRO A 701 32.55 34.38 -14.75
C PRO A 701 32.76 33.12 -15.58
N SER A 702 33.74 33.15 -16.49
CA SER A 702 34.08 32.04 -17.39
C SER A 702 35.20 31.13 -16.88
N TYR A 703 35.68 31.36 -15.65
CA TYR A 703 36.72 30.57 -15.01
C TYR A 703 36.69 30.76 -13.48
N ARG A 704 37.31 29.82 -12.75
CA ARG A 704 37.44 29.80 -11.27
C ARG A 704 36.10 29.95 -10.53
N ALA A 705 35.08 29.27 -11.03
CA ALA A 705 33.71 29.35 -10.53
C ALA A 705 33.03 27.97 -10.55
N PHE A 706 32.22 27.66 -9.54
CA PHE A 706 31.25 26.58 -9.62
C PHE A 706 29.97 27.09 -10.30
N LYS A 707 29.66 26.54 -11.47
CA LYS A 707 28.42 26.74 -12.21
C LYS A 707 27.43 25.64 -11.84
N VAL A 708 26.19 26.00 -11.50
CA VAL A 708 25.13 25.07 -11.11
C VAL A 708 23.76 25.62 -11.53
N THR A 709 22.84 24.76 -11.96
CA THR A 709 21.44 25.16 -12.22
C THR A 709 20.59 24.89 -10.99
N LEU A 710 19.91 25.94 -10.51
CA LEU A 710 19.06 25.94 -9.33
C LEU A 710 17.62 26.28 -9.73
N ALA A 711 16.63 25.57 -9.18
CA ALA A 711 15.22 25.94 -9.27
C ALA A 711 14.88 27.03 -8.23
N LYS A 712 13.69 27.66 -8.35
CA LYS A 712 13.23 28.62 -7.33
C LYS A 712 12.93 27.87 -6.02
N GLY A 713 13.64 28.24 -4.96
CA GLY A 713 13.61 27.60 -3.65
C GLY A 713 14.91 26.87 -3.33
N ASP A 714 15.63 26.36 -4.34
CA ASP A 714 16.80 25.48 -4.16
C ASP A 714 17.84 26.13 -3.24
N ILE A 715 18.32 25.36 -2.27
CA ILE A 715 19.35 25.82 -1.35
C ILE A 715 20.71 25.32 -1.83
N LEU A 716 21.56 26.28 -2.21
CA LEU A 716 22.98 26.05 -2.44
C LEU A 716 23.73 26.29 -1.13
N LYS A 717 24.54 25.32 -0.71
CA LYS A 717 25.41 25.37 0.47
C LYS A 717 26.85 25.15 0.05
N ALA A 718 27.79 25.79 0.75
CA ALA A 718 29.21 25.50 0.60
C ALA A 718 29.96 25.70 1.92
N VAL A 719 30.80 24.75 2.31
CA VAL A 719 31.72 24.91 3.44
C VAL A 719 33.00 25.55 2.90
N VAL A 720 33.34 26.72 3.44
CA VAL A 720 34.39 27.60 2.88
C VAL A 720 35.30 28.20 3.96
N ASN A 721 36.55 28.45 3.60
CA ASN A 721 37.46 29.31 4.36
C ASN A 721 38.35 30.12 3.40
N ALA A 722 39.20 30.97 3.94
CA ALA A 722 40.14 31.79 3.17
C ALA A 722 41.44 32.00 3.94
N ASN A 723 42.48 32.52 3.28
CA ASN A 723 43.77 32.81 3.95
C ASN A 723 43.78 34.10 4.77
N ALA A 724 42.75 34.94 4.62
CA ALA A 724 42.42 36.13 5.39
C ALA A 724 40.95 36.46 5.10
N SER A 725 40.44 37.63 5.49
CA SER A 725 39.11 38.07 5.02
C SER A 725 39.08 38.26 3.49
N ARG A 726 38.22 37.50 2.79
CA ARG A 726 38.07 37.51 1.31
C ARG A 726 36.59 37.47 0.90
N THR A 727 36.26 38.00 -0.29
CA THR A 727 34.87 38.08 -0.76
C THR A 727 34.48 36.91 -1.66
N LEU A 728 33.60 36.05 -1.18
CA LEU A 728 32.88 35.03 -1.96
C LEU A 728 31.64 35.67 -2.59
N GLN A 729 31.40 35.40 -3.87
CA GLN A 729 30.23 35.91 -4.59
C GLN A 729 29.42 34.77 -5.21
N LEU A 730 28.10 34.94 -5.18
CA LEU A 730 27.15 34.14 -5.94
C LEU A 730 26.41 35.06 -6.91
N SER A 731 26.45 34.74 -8.19
CA SER A 731 25.67 35.41 -9.23
C SER A 731 24.63 34.48 -9.84
N ASN A 732 23.49 35.01 -10.28
CA ASN A 732 22.46 34.27 -11.04
C ASN A 732 22.61 34.44 -12.57
N GLY A 733 23.78 34.86 -13.03
CA GLY A 733 24.05 35.14 -14.44
C GLY A 733 23.65 36.54 -14.92
N SER A 734 22.73 37.24 -14.23
CA SER A 734 22.34 38.62 -14.60
C SER A 734 22.83 39.66 -13.61
N LYS A 735 22.93 39.30 -12.32
CA LYS A 735 23.52 40.14 -11.27
C LYS A 735 24.14 39.29 -10.16
N VAL A 736 25.03 39.88 -9.37
CA VAL A 736 25.46 39.29 -8.09
C VAL A 736 24.26 39.31 -7.14
N VAL A 737 23.92 38.14 -6.58
CA VAL A 737 22.77 37.96 -5.68
C VAL A 737 23.17 37.71 -4.22
N SER A 738 24.43 37.31 -3.98
CA SER A 738 25.03 37.28 -2.65
C SER A 738 26.52 37.61 -2.75
N SER A 739 27.05 38.29 -1.74
CA SER A 739 28.45 38.71 -1.65
C SER A 739 28.86 38.71 -0.18
N THR A 740 29.59 37.68 0.25
CA THR A 740 29.85 37.38 1.66
C THR A 740 31.35 37.42 1.96
N SER A 741 31.72 37.93 3.12
CA SER A 741 33.11 37.85 3.60
C SER A 741 33.36 36.49 4.24
N VAL A 742 34.41 35.81 3.80
CA VAL A 742 34.89 34.52 4.30
C VAL A 742 36.19 34.75 5.07
N GLY A 743 36.26 34.24 6.29
CA GLY A 743 37.43 34.35 7.18
C GLY A 743 38.35 33.12 7.14
N THR A 744 39.27 33.04 8.11
CA THR A 744 40.27 31.97 8.21
C THR A 744 39.72 30.65 8.74
N SER A 745 38.71 30.70 9.62
CA SER A 745 37.97 29.51 10.08
C SER A 745 36.98 29.03 9.03
N ALA A 746 36.73 27.71 8.96
CA ALA A 746 35.69 27.17 8.09
C ALA A 746 34.30 27.60 8.54
N SER A 747 33.48 28.00 7.57
CA SER A 747 32.11 28.48 7.77
C SER A 747 31.19 27.99 6.65
N LEU A 748 29.89 27.94 6.92
CA LEU A 748 28.88 27.54 5.95
C LEU A 748 28.31 28.75 5.22
N PHE A 749 28.62 28.88 3.94
CA PHE A 749 27.82 29.65 3.01
C PHE A 749 26.50 28.90 2.72
N SER A 750 25.38 29.60 2.71
CA SER A 750 24.08 29.06 2.32
C SER A 750 23.24 30.14 1.64
N TYR A 751 22.57 29.79 0.54
CA TYR A 751 21.72 30.70 -0.23
C TYR A 751 20.51 29.95 -0.81
N ASN A 752 19.31 30.49 -0.58
CA ASN A 752 18.06 30.00 -1.18
C ASN A 752 17.77 30.76 -2.49
N ALA A 753 17.65 30.04 -3.60
CA ALA A 753 17.46 30.60 -4.92
C ALA A 753 16.09 31.25 -5.09
N THR A 754 16.04 32.58 -5.09
CA THR A 754 14.78 33.35 -5.22
C THR A 754 14.11 33.21 -6.61
N SER A 755 14.81 32.67 -7.59
CA SER A 755 14.39 32.48 -8.98
C SER A 755 15.09 31.25 -9.57
N ALA A 756 14.44 30.51 -10.45
CA ALA A 756 15.12 29.46 -11.21
C ALA A 756 16.15 30.06 -12.18
N GLY A 757 17.30 29.41 -12.36
CA GLY A 757 18.34 29.86 -13.28
C GLY A 757 19.71 29.19 -13.05
N THR A 758 20.70 29.57 -13.85
CA THR A 758 22.09 29.14 -13.65
C THR A 758 22.82 30.12 -12.75
N TYR A 759 23.39 29.59 -11.67
CA TYR A 759 24.15 30.31 -10.67
C TYR A 759 25.65 30.00 -10.75
N TYR A 760 26.47 30.96 -10.35
CA TYR A 760 27.93 30.93 -10.39
C TYR A 760 28.46 31.32 -9.01
N LEU A 761 29.13 30.41 -8.30
CA LEU A 761 29.80 30.66 -7.02
C LEU A 761 31.31 30.81 -7.26
N TYR A 762 31.88 31.96 -6.93
CA TYR A 762 33.26 32.33 -7.29
C TYR A 762 33.89 33.32 -6.30
N SER A 763 35.22 33.36 -6.26
CA SER A 763 35.95 34.32 -5.44
C SER A 763 36.30 35.58 -6.23
N LYS A 764 35.83 36.75 -5.76
CA LYS A 764 36.19 38.05 -6.35
C LYS A 764 37.62 38.46 -5.99
N SER A 765 38.02 38.20 -4.75
CA SER A 765 39.38 38.40 -4.23
C SER A 765 40.22 37.11 -4.32
N SER A 766 41.51 37.17 -4.02
CA SER A 766 42.39 35.99 -4.01
C SER A 766 41.97 34.91 -2.99
N SER A 767 42.27 33.65 -3.34
CA SER A 767 42.24 32.44 -2.51
C SER A 767 41.13 32.31 -1.45
N ILE A 768 39.93 31.97 -1.92
CA ILE A 768 38.90 31.28 -1.11
C ILE A 768 38.96 29.79 -1.43
N ARG A 769 38.79 28.97 -0.38
CA ARG A 769 38.77 27.52 -0.43
C ARG A 769 37.34 27.01 -0.27
N VAL A 770 36.95 26.08 -1.12
CA VAL A 770 35.69 25.33 -1.00
C VAL A 770 36.05 23.89 -0.62
N PHE A 771 35.57 23.43 0.53
CA PHE A 771 35.81 22.07 1.04
C PHE A 771 34.66 21.14 0.64
N GLU A 772 33.44 21.64 0.76
CA GLU A 772 32.21 20.98 0.35
C GLU A 772 31.32 21.98 -0.40
N ILE A 773 30.66 21.54 -1.46
CA ILE A 773 29.56 22.25 -2.10
C ILE A 773 28.37 21.30 -2.27
N THR A 774 27.20 21.75 -1.80
CA THR A 774 26.00 20.93 -1.72
C THR A 774 24.79 21.67 -2.29
N LYS A 775 24.11 21.08 -3.27
CA LYS A 775 22.81 21.54 -3.76
C LYS A 775 21.72 20.62 -3.21
N THR A 776 20.73 21.20 -2.54
CA THR A 776 19.46 20.53 -2.27
C THR A 776 18.41 21.03 -3.24
N GLY A 777 17.87 20.15 -4.08
CA GLY A 777 16.65 20.44 -4.85
C GLY A 777 15.49 20.67 -3.88
N SER A 778 14.75 21.75 -4.04
CA SER A 778 13.88 22.24 -2.98
C SER A 778 12.43 21.78 -3.07
N SER A 779 12.05 21.03 -2.04
CA SER A 779 10.89 21.45 -1.25
C SER A 779 11.10 22.90 -0.78
N SER A 780 10.16 23.79 -1.11
CA SER A 780 10.22 25.18 -0.65
C SER A 780 9.63 25.33 0.76
N SER A 781 10.37 24.86 1.76
CA SER A 781 10.30 25.46 3.08
C SER A 781 11.04 26.81 3.05
N GLY A 782 10.42 27.84 3.62
CA GLY A 782 11.09 29.13 3.82
C GLY A 782 12.04 29.07 5.01
N SER A 783 12.71 30.19 5.31
CA SER A 783 13.12 30.67 6.65
C SER A 783 14.00 31.91 6.48
N SER A 784 13.60 33.05 7.07
CA SER A 784 14.19 33.62 8.30
C SER A 784 15.38 34.56 7.99
N SER A 785 15.67 35.62 8.74
CA SER A 785 15.45 35.83 10.18
C SER A 785 15.45 37.33 10.55
N GLY A 786 15.23 37.65 11.84
CA GLY A 786 15.64 38.95 12.42
C GLY A 786 17.18 39.06 12.56
N SER A 787 17.74 40.08 13.22
CA SER A 787 17.15 41.02 14.20
C SER A 787 17.98 42.32 14.37
N SER A 788 17.41 43.28 15.11
CA SER A 788 18.03 44.31 16.00
C SER A 788 18.80 45.55 15.46
N SER A 789 18.28 46.71 15.91
CA SER A 789 18.94 47.97 16.36
C SER A 789 19.72 48.90 15.41
N GLY A 790 19.40 50.21 15.44
CA GLY A 790 20.37 51.27 15.08
C GLY A 790 19.90 52.58 14.42
N SER A 791 19.06 53.38 15.09
CA SER A 791 19.04 54.87 15.05
C SER A 791 18.93 55.71 13.74
N SER A 792 17.93 56.62 13.77
CA SER A 792 18.00 58.07 13.44
C SER A 792 17.42 58.67 12.13
N SER A 793 16.69 59.78 12.33
CA SER A 793 16.44 60.96 11.46
C SER A 793 15.31 60.95 10.39
N GLY A 794 14.63 62.12 10.26
CA GLY A 794 13.76 62.54 9.14
C GLY A 794 12.32 62.01 9.16
N SER A 795 11.29 62.65 9.73
CA SER A 795 10.72 64.01 9.55
C SER A 795 9.72 64.16 8.39
N SER A 796 8.55 64.76 8.67
CA SER A 796 7.47 65.23 7.75
C SER A 796 6.76 64.17 6.89
N GLY A 797 5.46 64.28 6.54
CA GLY A 797 4.40 65.24 6.92
C GLY A 797 3.03 64.64 6.56
N SER A 798 1.98 64.91 7.34
CA SER A 798 0.92 65.90 7.00
C SER A 798 0.06 65.47 5.79
N SER A 799 -1.17 65.00 6.03
CA SER A 799 -2.44 65.77 5.91
C SER A 799 -2.96 65.81 4.46
N SER A 800 -4.25 65.91 4.14
CA SER A 800 -5.50 66.25 4.86
C SER A 800 -6.66 65.54 4.12
N GLY A 801 -7.76 65.14 4.76
CA GLY A 801 -8.94 66.00 4.99
C GLY A 801 -9.92 65.96 3.79
N GLU A 802 -11.24 66.05 3.91
CA GLU A 802 -12.17 66.13 5.04
C GLU A 802 -13.52 65.48 4.68
N SER A 803 -14.32 65.21 5.71
CA SER A 803 -15.80 65.33 5.87
C SER A 803 -16.71 65.60 4.63
N SER A 804 -18.01 65.24 4.59
CA SER A 804 -18.99 64.79 5.60
C SER A 804 -20.27 64.28 4.90
N GLY A 805 -21.09 63.42 5.54
CA GLY A 805 -22.51 63.28 5.14
C GLY A 805 -23.16 61.88 5.23
N SER A 806 -23.88 61.67 6.33
CA SER A 806 -25.06 60.79 6.54
C SER A 806 -25.96 60.49 5.31
N SER A 807 -26.75 59.40 5.23
CA SER A 807 -26.91 58.21 6.11
C SER A 807 -27.84 57.16 5.45
N SER A 808 -27.72 55.89 5.89
CA SER A 808 -28.68 54.78 5.78
C SER A 808 -29.23 54.33 4.41
N GLY A 809 -28.91 53.10 4.01
CA GLY A 809 -29.69 52.35 3.01
C GLY A 809 -28.93 51.27 2.25
N SER A 810 -29.35 50.00 2.42
CA SER A 810 -29.04 48.84 1.57
C SER A 810 -27.60 48.28 1.56
N SER A 811 -27.50 47.04 2.01
CA SER A 811 -26.36 46.14 1.84
C SER A 811 -26.13 45.78 0.36
N SER A 812 -24.91 46.03 -0.14
CA SER A 812 -24.42 45.43 -1.39
C SER A 812 -23.04 44.81 -1.17
N SER A 813 -22.97 43.49 -1.31
CA SER A 813 -21.75 42.70 -1.15
C SER A 813 -20.89 42.78 -2.41
N LEU A 814 -19.76 43.50 -2.34
CA LEU A 814 -18.66 43.34 -3.29
C LEU A 814 -17.69 42.27 -2.77
N SER A 815 -18.02 41.01 -3.02
CA SER A 815 -17.12 39.88 -2.72
C SER A 815 -16.01 39.80 -3.75
N ILE A 816 -14.80 40.19 -3.33
CA ILE A 816 -13.54 40.01 -4.07
C ILE A 816 -13.31 38.52 -4.35
N SER A 817 -12.81 38.22 -5.56
CA SER A 817 -12.56 36.86 -6.07
C SER A 817 -11.65 36.04 -5.16
N ALA A 818 -12.23 35.05 -4.47
CA ALA A 818 -11.49 34.08 -3.67
C ALA A 818 -10.92 32.96 -4.57
N SER A 819 -9.61 32.95 -4.79
CA SER A 819 -8.90 31.81 -5.41
C SER A 819 -7.58 31.53 -4.69
N LYS A 820 -7.68 30.81 -3.56
CA LYS A 820 -6.55 30.18 -2.83
C LYS A 820 -7.05 28.98 -2.01
N THR A 821 -7.27 27.82 -2.63
CA THR A 821 -7.64 26.61 -1.88
C THR A 821 -6.43 26.07 -1.12
N GLN A 822 -6.52 26.05 0.21
CA GLN A 822 -5.49 25.54 1.09
C GLN A 822 -5.50 24.00 1.14
N THR A 823 -4.34 23.35 1.02
CA THR A 823 -4.14 22.00 1.56
C THR A 823 -3.76 22.11 3.04
N GLY A 824 -4.60 21.54 3.91
CA GLY A 824 -4.35 21.37 5.35
C GLY A 824 -3.62 20.06 5.66
N VAL A 825 -3.56 19.66 6.93
CA VAL A 825 -2.81 18.50 7.45
C VAL A 825 -3.53 17.16 7.19
N GLY A 826 -3.94 16.90 5.95
CA GLY A 826 -4.82 15.78 5.61
C GLY A 826 -4.12 14.48 5.24
N THR A 827 -3.70 13.65 6.21
CA THR A 827 -3.73 12.15 6.16
C THR A 827 -3.25 11.52 7.48
N ARG A 828 -3.83 10.38 7.86
CA ARG A 828 -3.58 9.64 9.13
C ARG A 828 -2.10 9.34 9.43
N SER A 829 -1.27 9.05 8.42
CA SER A 829 0.17 8.78 8.61
C SER A 829 0.99 10.04 8.92
N ARG A 830 0.49 11.23 8.54
CA ARG A 830 1.32 12.44 8.48
C ARG A 830 1.53 13.13 9.82
N LEU A 831 0.68 12.92 10.83
CA LEU A 831 0.84 13.56 12.15
C LEU A 831 2.09 13.06 12.90
N ASN A 832 2.34 11.75 12.85
CA ASN A 832 3.53 11.13 13.46
C ASN A 832 4.84 11.54 12.75
N GLU A 833 4.74 11.99 11.49
CA GLU A 833 5.85 12.47 10.66
C GLU A 833 6.14 13.98 10.85
N ILE A 834 5.28 14.71 11.59
CA ILE A 834 5.52 16.13 11.89
C ILE A 834 6.65 16.23 12.91
N SER A 835 7.80 16.68 12.43
CA SER A 835 9.00 16.97 13.22
C SER A 835 9.15 18.46 13.53
N SER A 836 8.35 19.34 12.90
CA SER A 836 8.34 20.78 13.17
C SER A 836 6.98 21.41 12.93
N ILE A 837 6.59 22.34 13.81
CA ILE A 837 5.33 23.09 13.71
C ILE A 837 5.18 23.87 12.39
N ASN A 838 6.28 24.27 11.76
CA ASN A 838 6.28 24.98 10.48
C ASN A 838 5.77 24.13 9.30
N GLN A 839 5.62 22.81 9.48
CA GLN A 839 4.97 21.91 8.52
C GLN A 839 3.43 22.03 8.55
N ILE A 840 2.86 22.71 9.55
CA ILE A 840 1.42 22.84 9.77
C ILE A 840 0.94 24.21 9.31
N LYS A 841 0.00 24.21 8.37
CA LYS A 841 -0.63 25.42 7.86
C LYS A 841 -1.63 25.98 8.88
N ASN A 842 -1.64 27.30 9.06
CA ASN A 842 -2.51 27.98 10.03
C ASN A 842 -2.37 27.41 11.46
N ALA A 843 -1.15 27.06 11.88
CA ALA A 843 -0.88 26.58 13.24
C ALA A 843 -0.99 27.72 14.27
N ILE A 844 -1.77 27.49 15.33
CA ILE A 844 -1.85 28.36 16.52
C ILE A 844 -1.12 27.64 17.65
N SER A 845 0.04 28.15 18.06
CA SER A 845 0.78 27.61 19.20
C SER A 845 0.17 28.08 20.50
N VAL A 846 -0.05 27.17 21.46
CA VAL A 846 -0.54 27.52 22.80
C VAL A 846 0.32 26.82 23.87
N SER A 847 0.43 27.46 25.03
CA SER A 847 1.21 26.96 26.18
C SER A 847 0.45 27.01 27.52
N ASN A 848 -0.79 27.49 27.52
CA ASN A 848 -1.64 27.57 28.71
C ASN A 848 -3.14 27.53 28.36
N ALA A 849 -3.97 27.32 29.39
CA ALA A 849 -5.41 27.18 29.30
C ALA A 849 -6.12 28.36 28.62
N THR A 850 -5.71 29.60 28.93
CA THR A 850 -6.30 30.82 28.35
C THR A 850 -6.04 30.90 26.85
N GLN A 851 -4.82 30.58 26.41
CA GLN A 851 -4.48 30.53 24.98
C GLN A 851 -5.24 29.42 24.25
N LEU A 852 -5.42 28.24 24.85
CA LEU A 852 -6.24 27.18 24.24
C LEU A 852 -7.71 27.61 24.08
N LYS A 853 -8.32 28.25 25.10
CA LYS A 853 -9.68 28.80 25.00
C LYS A 853 -9.81 29.84 23.88
N ALA A 854 -8.81 30.70 23.67
CA ALA A 854 -8.79 31.66 22.55
C ALA A 854 -8.66 30.94 21.18
N ALA A 855 -7.66 30.07 21.04
CA ALA A 855 -7.35 29.38 19.79
C ALA A 855 -8.51 28.52 19.24
N LEU A 856 -9.36 27.97 20.11
CA LEU A 856 -10.57 27.22 19.72
C LEU A 856 -11.60 28.05 18.93
N ASN A 857 -11.63 29.37 19.16
CA ASN A 857 -12.50 30.31 18.43
C ASN A 857 -11.83 30.83 17.14
N GLU A 858 -10.50 30.84 17.08
CA GLU A 858 -9.72 31.39 15.97
C GLU A 858 -9.35 30.35 14.90
N VAL A 859 -9.24 29.06 15.27
CA VAL A 859 -8.76 28.03 14.35
C VAL A 859 -9.71 27.83 13.17
N VAL A 860 -9.18 28.04 11.96
CA VAL A 860 -9.88 27.85 10.69
C VAL A 860 -9.83 26.38 10.24
N SER A 861 -10.76 25.97 9.37
CA SER A 861 -10.76 24.62 8.79
C SER A 861 -9.45 24.32 8.06
N GLY A 862 -8.86 23.16 8.28
CA GLY A 862 -7.52 22.79 7.81
C GLY A 862 -6.36 23.33 8.66
N GLY A 863 -6.64 24.14 9.69
CA GLY A 863 -5.68 24.66 10.66
C GLY A 863 -5.62 23.85 11.96
N ALA A 864 -4.56 24.05 12.73
CA ALA A 864 -4.28 23.28 13.95
C ALA A 864 -4.02 24.17 15.16
N ILE A 865 -4.45 23.71 16.34
CA ILE A 865 -3.97 24.19 17.62
C ILE A 865 -2.88 23.23 18.09
N VAL A 866 -1.69 23.77 18.35
CA VAL A 866 -0.51 22.97 18.72
C VAL A 866 -0.17 23.25 20.18
N LEU A 867 -0.32 22.21 21.00
CA LEU A 867 -0.14 22.24 22.44
C LEU A 867 1.35 22.07 22.77
N ALA A 868 1.96 23.06 23.41
CA ALA A 868 3.30 22.90 24.00
C ALA A 868 3.23 21.99 25.25
N LYS A 869 4.34 21.29 25.55
CA LYS A 869 4.52 20.45 26.75
C LYS A 869 4.11 21.21 28.03
N GLY A 870 3.22 20.63 28.82
CA GLY A 870 2.75 21.21 30.08
C GLY A 870 1.34 20.80 30.48
N THR A 871 0.91 21.34 31.62
CA THR A 871 -0.43 21.16 32.17
C THR A 871 -1.29 22.41 31.94
N TYR A 872 -2.49 22.21 31.41
CA TYR A 872 -3.47 23.22 31.09
C TYR A 872 -4.64 23.04 32.07
N SER A 873 -4.68 23.83 33.13
CA SER A 873 -5.69 23.68 34.19
C SER A 873 -7.01 24.36 33.83
N PHE A 874 -8.13 23.67 34.03
CA PHE A 874 -9.48 24.13 33.75
C PHE A 874 -10.42 23.85 34.93
N SER A 875 -11.18 24.86 35.34
CA SER A 875 -12.27 24.75 36.33
C SER A 875 -13.66 24.63 35.70
N GLU A 876 -13.74 24.59 34.37
CA GLU A 876 -14.96 24.71 33.56
C GLU A 876 -14.86 23.84 32.32
N THR A 877 -15.99 23.35 31.81
CA THR A 877 -16.07 22.59 30.55
C THR A 877 -15.63 23.41 29.35
N ILE A 878 -14.76 22.86 28.51
CA ILE A 878 -14.46 23.42 27.18
C ILE A 878 -15.54 22.96 26.22
N THR A 879 -16.16 23.87 25.47
CA THR A 879 -17.16 23.51 24.45
C THR A 879 -16.72 23.91 23.04
N ILE A 880 -16.57 22.91 22.17
CA ILE A 880 -16.46 23.06 20.72
C ILE A 880 -17.88 22.89 20.16
N SER A 881 -18.53 24.01 19.84
CA SER A 881 -19.93 24.04 19.41
C SER A 881 -20.19 23.27 18.11
N SER A 882 -21.42 22.84 17.90
CA SER A 882 -21.88 22.20 16.65
C SER A 882 -21.90 23.15 15.44
N SER A 883 -21.65 24.44 15.65
CA SER A 883 -21.32 25.41 14.59
C SER A 883 -19.83 25.46 14.23
N ASN A 884 -18.94 25.01 15.11
CA ASN A 884 -17.50 25.04 14.94
C ASN A 884 -16.99 23.73 14.30
N ASN A 885 -17.15 23.61 12.98
CA ASN A 885 -16.84 22.39 12.22
C ASN A 885 -15.59 22.56 11.34
N GLY A 886 -14.87 21.48 11.10
CA GLY A 886 -14.01 21.31 9.92
C GLY A 886 -14.82 20.87 8.70
N SER A 887 -14.14 20.30 7.70
CA SER A 887 -14.78 19.55 6.59
C SER A 887 -14.03 18.24 6.31
N SER A 888 -14.62 17.37 5.48
CA SER A 888 -13.99 16.14 5.01
C SER A 888 -12.67 16.37 4.25
N SER A 889 -12.50 17.55 3.64
CA SER A 889 -11.27 17.97 2.95
C SER A 889 -10.33 18.84 3.79
N ALA A 890 -10.78 19.32 4.96
CA ALA A 890 -10.07 20.26 5.80
C ALA A 890 -10.54 20.16 7.27
N MET A 891 -10.12 19.10 7.96
CA MET A 891 -10.40 18.92 9.40
C MET A 891 -9.77 20.06 10.23
N LYS A 892 -10.25 20.25 11.46
CA LYS A 892 -9.60 21.10 12.46
C LYS A 892 -8.81 20.23 13.43
N TYR A 893 -7.61 20.64 13.82
CA TYR A 893 -6.71 19.78 14.60
C TYR A 893 -6.43 20.36 15.99
N ILE A 894 -6.33 19.51 17.01
CA ILE A 894 -5.73 19.82 18.32
C ILE A 894 -4.67 18.75 18.58
N ILE A 895 -3.40 19.14 18.56
CA ILE A 895 -2.30 18.17 18.54
C ILE A 895 -1.20 18.51 19.55
N ALA A 896 -0.50 17.47 20.01
CA ALA A 896 0.79 17.58 20.68
C ALA A 896 1.81 18.34 19.83
N ALA A 897 2.71 19.11 20.46
CA ALA A 897 3.87 19.64 19.76
C ALA A 897 4.80 18.50 19.29
N PRO A 898 5.44 18.64 18.10
CA PRO A 898 6.43 17.68 17.63
C PRO A 898 7.49 17.34 18.68
N GLY A 899 7.78 16.04 18.83
CA GLY A 899 8.73 15.54 19.84
C GLY A 899 8.18 15.41 21.27
N THR A 900 6.87 15.59 21.49
CA THR A 900 6.20 15.31 22.77
C THR A 900 5.33 14.05 22.70
N SER A 901 5.12 13.40 23.85
CA SER A 901 4.23 12.23 24.00
C SER A 901 2.88 12.64 24.59
N ALA A 902 1.88 11.76 24.56
CA ALA A 902 0.55 12.08 25.11
C ALA A 902 0.58 12.40 26.62
N GLU A 903 1.51 11.80 27.35
CA GLU A 903 1.78 12.04 28.76
C GLU A 903 2.42 13.41 29.06
N ASP A 904 3.00 14.09 28.05
CA ASP A 904 3.62 15.42 28.20
C ASP A 904 2.61 16.58 28.10
N ILE A 905 1.38 16.29 27.64
CA ILE A 905 0.36 17.28 27.31
C ILE A 905 -0.90 16.97 28.11
N ILE A 906 -1.13 17.68 29.23
CA ILE A 906 -2.22 17.37 30.15
C ILE A 906 -3.25 18.50 30.15
N LEU A 907 -4.46 18.23 29.66
CA LEU A 907 -5.64 19.06 29.88
C LEU A 907 -6.27 18.61 31.19
N ASP A 908 -6.05 19.37 32.27
CA ASP A 908 -6.38 18.99 33.64
C ASP A 908 -7.61 19.72 34.14
N PHE A 909 -8.68 18.96 34.33
CA PHE A 909 -9.99 19.43 34.78
C PHE A 909 -10.24 19.14 36.28
N SER A 910 -9.22 18.71 37.03
CA SER A 910 -9.35 18.31 38.44
C SER A 910 -9.96 19.39 39.35
N SER A 911 -9.88 20.67 38.97
CA SER A 911 -10.50 21.78 39.72
C SER A 911 -11.99 22.00 39.45
N GLN A 912 -12.60 21.30 38.49
CA GLN A 912 -14.06 21.18 38.40
C GLN A 912 -14.62 20.52 39.67
N SER A 913 -15.84 20.90 40.08
CA SER A 913 -16.60 20.13 41.06
C SER A 913 -17.21 18.88 40.41
N LEU A 914 -17.49 17.84 41.22
CA LEU A 914 -18.25 16.67 40.77
C LEU A 914 -19.70 17.09 40.46
N ALA A 915 -20.14 16.93 39.22
CA ALA A 915 -21.54 17.11 38.79
C ALA A 915 -21.74 16.61 37.35
N ASP A 916 -22.88 16.00 37.05
CA ASP A 916 -23.29 15.29 35.80
C ASP A 916 -23.36 16.16 34.52
N PHE A 917 -22.80 17.38 34.57
CA PHE A 917 -22.65 18.33 33.48
C PHE A 917 -21.23 18.94 33.40
N ASN A 918 -20.38 18.74 34.42
CA ASN A 918 -19.00 19.23 34.48
C ASN A 918 -18.04 18.31 33.71
N ARG A 919 -18.34 18.09 32.44
CA ARG A 919 -17.47 17.32 31.53
C ARG A 919 -16.21 18.10 31.24
N GLY A 920 -15.13 17.42 30.87
CA GLY A 920 -13.88 18.09 30.47
C GLY A 920 -14.08 18.86 29.17
N ILE A 921 -14.33 18.11 28.09
CA ILE A 921 -14.53 18.69 26.74
C ILE A 921 -15.86 18.20 26.14
N HIS A 922 -16.68 19.14 25.67
CA HIS A 922 -17.78 18.91 24.74
C HIS A 922 -17.28 19.08 23.30
N LEU A 923 -17.26 17.99 22.52
CA LEU A 923 -17.00 17.99 21.09
C LEU A 923 -18.33 17.82 20.33
N PHE A 924 -19.07 18.93 20.19
CA PHE A 924 -20.30 18.99 19.39
C PHE A 924 -19.99 19.27 17.91
N GLY A 925 -18.85 19.91 17.64
CA GLY A 925 -18.31 20.10 16.29
C GLY A 925 -17.93 18.80 15.58
N SER A 926 -18.01 18.82 14.25
CA SER A 926 -17.69 17.72 13.34
C SER A 926 -16.38 17.97 12.59
N TYR A 927 -15.75 16.91 12.08
CA TYR A 927 -14.46 16.95 11.37
C TYR A 927 -13.30 17.56 12.19
N TRP A 928 -13.18 17.17 13.46
CA TRP A 928 -12.05 17.46 14.34
C TRP A 928 -11.10 16.27 14.50
N HIS A 929 -9.80 16.54 14.59
CA HIS A 929 -8.76 15.55 14.85
C HIS A 929 -7.99 15.92 16.12
N PHE A 930 -8.18 15.14 17.19
CA PHE A 930 -7.40 15.25 18.43
C PHE A 930 -6.24 14.26 18.37
N TYR A 931 -5.02 14.69 18.64
CA TYR A 931 -3.84 13.82 18.57
C TYR A 931 -2.86 14.02 19.74
N GLY A 932 -2.52 12.93 20.42
CA GLY A 932 -1.36 12.88 21.32
C GLY A 932 -1.50 13.73 22.60
N LEU A 933 -2.64 13.67 23.29
CA LEU A 933 -2.86 14.46 24.52
C LEU A 933 -3.59 13.65 25.61
N THR A 934 -3.41 14.09 26.86
CA THR A 934 -4.09 13.56 28.04
C THR A 934 -5.23 14.49 28.46
N ILE A 935 -6.42 13.93 28.73
CA ILE A 935 -7.53 14.60 29.40
C ILE A 935 -7.70 13.96 30.79
N LYS A 936 -7.50 14.77 31.82
CA LYS A 936 -7.43 14.33 33.22
C LYS A 936 -8.54 14.96 34.06
N GLY A 937 -9.12 14.19 34.97
CA GLY A 937 -9.73 14.75 36.18
C GLY A 937 -11.05 15.49 35.99
N ALA A 938 -11.79 15.32 34.89
CA ALA A 938 -13.07 15.98 34.69
C ALA A 938 -14.08 15.71 35.83
N GLY A 939 -15.02 16.64 36.06
CA GLY A 939 -16.08 16.54 37.06
C GLY A 939 -17.22 15.57 36.70
N ASP A 940 -17.19 15.07 35.48
CA ASP A 940 -18.03 14.08 34.79
C ASP A 940 -17.13 13.47 33.69
N ASN A 941 -17.65 13.13 32.50
CA ASN A 941 -16.88 12.55 31.40
C ASN A 941 -15.66 13.39 30.99
N GLY A 942 -14.55 12.73 30.63
CA GLY A 942 -13.35 13.41 30.11
C GLY A 942 -13.62 14.12 28.78
N LEU A 943 -14.00 13.35 27.76
CA LEU A 943 -14.39 13.86 26.43
C LEU A 943 -15.78 13.35 26.03
N TYR A 944 -16.70 14.25 25.73
CA TYR A 944 -18.06 13.94 25.28
C TYR A 944 -18.25 14.34 23.82
N VAL A 945 -18.42 13.36 22.94
CA VAL A 945 -18.49 13.53 21.48
C VAL A 945 -19.93 13.44 21.01
N SER A 946 -20.46 14.53 20.46
CA SER A 946 -21.77 14.59 19.79
C SER A 946 -21.69 14.94 18.31
N GLY A 947 -20.54 15.43 17.85
CA GLY A 947 -20.28 15.67 16.43
C GLY A 947 -20.05 14.39 15.61
N LYS A 948 -19.80 14.59 14.32
CA LYS A 948 -19.65 13.52 13.33
C LYS A 948 -18.30 13.56 12.64
N ASN A 949 -17.85 12.42 12.13
CA ASN A 949 -16.62 12.31 11.33
C ASN A 949 -15.37 12.86 12.05
N ASN A 950 -15.33 12.78 13.38
CA ASN A 950 -14.17 13.18 14.19
C ASN A 950 -13.17 12.02 14.33
N ILE A 951 -11.90 12.35 14.52
CA ILE A 951 -10.83 11.40 14.81
C ILE A 951 -10.22 11.76 16.16
N ILE A 952 -10.18 10.82 17.10
CA ILE A 952 -9.52 10.96 18.39
C ILE A 952 -8.41 9.92 18.42
N GLU A 953 -7.16 10.37 18.33
CA GLU A 953 -6.01 9.52 18.04
C GLU A 953 -4.91 9.65 19.11
N ASN A 954 -4.38 8.51 19.56
CA ASN A 954 -3.24 8.47 20.49
C ASN A 954 -3.45 9.33 21.77
N CYS A 955 -4.68 9.44 22.24
CA CYS A 955 -5.04 10.23 23.42
C CYS A 955 -5.17 9.37 24.68
N ILE A 956 -5.05 10.00 25.85
CA ILE A 956 -5.21 9.37 27.16
C ILE A 956 -6.39 10.01 27.91
N PHE A 957 -7.27 9.21 28.49
CA PHE A 957 -8.35 9.67 29.38
C PHE A 957 -8.13 9.06 30.77
N VAL A 958 -7.91 9.91 31.79
CA VAL A 958 -7.45 9.42 33.10
C VAL A 958 -8.10 10.13 34.28
N GLU A 959 -8.49 9.38 35.31
CA GLU A 959 -9.00 9.92 36.58
C GLU A 959 -10.23 10.86 36.43
N ASN A 960 -10.98 10.75 35.32
CA ASN A 960 -12.22 11.51 35.16
C ASN A 960 -13.30 10.94 36.09
N ARG A 961 -14.22 11.80 36.53
CA ARG A 961 -15.25 11.46 37.54
C ARG A 961 -16.56 10.93 36.95
N ASP A 962 -16.50 10.56 35.67
CA ASP A 962 -17.37 9.63 34.94
C ASP A 962 -16.52 9.08 33.76
N SER A 963 -17.13 8.48 32.75
CA SER A 963 -16.47 7.78 31.65
C SER A 963 -15.38 8.60 30.95
N GLY A 964 -14.22 7.99 30.68
CA GLY A 964 -13.08 8.69 30.09
C GLY A 964 -13.40 9.38 28.75
N LEU A 965 -14.09 8.66 27.87
CA LEU A 965 -14.70 9.22 26.65
C LEU A 965 -16.12 8.66 26.49
N GLN A 966 -17.09 9.54 26.21
CA GLN A 966 -18.47 9.15 25.86
C GLN A 966 -18.91 9.69 24.49
N ILE A 967 -19.54 8.85 23.68
CA ILE A 967 -20.18 9.21 22.41
C ILE A 967 -21.71 9.15 22.58
N ALA A 968 -22.38 10.31 22.54
CA ALA A 968 -23.84 10.44 22.64
C ALA A 968 -24.33 11.80 22.10
N ARG A 969 -25.63 11.94 21.78
CA ARG A 969 -26.22 13.16 21.21
C ARG A 969 -26.04 14.40 22.10
N GLU A 970 -25.98 15.57 21.49
CA GLU A 970 -25.78 16.86 22.16
C GLU A 970 -26.90 17.18 23.18
N LYS A 971 -28.15 16.97 22.79
CA LYS A 971 -29.34 17.37 23.57
C LYS A 971 -30.56 16.48 23.29
N SER A 972 -31.50 16.46 24.24
CA SER A 972 -32.68 15.57 24.23
C SER A 972 -33.63 15.79 23.03
N SER A 973 -33.66 17.00 22.46
CA SER A 973 -34.47 17.34 21.29
C SER A 973 -33.97 16.72 19.98
N LEU A 974 -32.74 16.17 19.95
CA LEU A 974 -32.20 15.44 18.80
C LEU A 974 -32.65 13.98 18.88
N SER A 975 -33.91 13.72 18.51
CA SER A 975 -34.54 12.40 18.68
C SER A 975 -34.23 11.41 17.55
N ASN A 976 -33.81 11.88 16.37
CA ASN A 976 -33.60 10.99 15.23
C ASN A 976 -32.17 10.43 15.23
N MET A 977 -32.00 9.16 14.86
CA MET A 977 -30.67 8.54 14.74
C MET A 977 -29.76 9.23 13.72
N SER A 978 -30.33 9.96 12.75
CA SER A 978 -29.60 10.85 11.83
C SER A 978 -28.91 12.02 12.53
N ASP A 979 -29.38 12.44 13.70
CA ASP A 979 -28.92 13.62 14.43
C ASP A 979 -27.85 13.26 15.48
N TRP A 980 -27.63 11.97 15.69
CA TRP A 980 -26.69 11.43 16.68
C TRP A 980 -25.25 11.41 16.12
N PRO A 981 -24.22 11.42 17.00
CA PRO A 981 -22.81 11.32 16.60
C PRO A 981 -22.56 10.04 15.80
N SER A 982 -22.04 10.18 14.59
CA SER A 982 -21.81 9.09 13.64
C SER A 982 -20.42 9.18 13.01
N ASN A 983 -19.91 8.05 12.55
CA ASN A 983 -18.64 7.95 11.82
C ASN A 983 -17.43 8.53 12.58
N ASN A 984 -17.40 8.49 13.92
CA ASN A 984 -16.23 8.92 14.68
C ASN A 984 -15.23 7.76 14.81
N LEU A 985 -13.94 8.04 14.64
CA LEU A 985 -12.84 7.08 14.82
C LEU A 985 -12.09 7.38 16.11
N ILE A 986 -12.15 6.47 17.08
CA ILE A 986 -11.33 6.48 18.28
C ILE A 986 -10.19 5.48 18.07
N LEU A 987 -8.96 5.98 18.00
CA LEU A 987 -7.81 5.24 17.49
C LEU A 987 -6.64 5.32 18.47
N ASN A 988 -6.01 4.18 18.77
CA ASN A 988 -4.79 4.11 19.59
C ASN A 988 -4.91 4.86 20.94
N CYS A 989 -6.13 5.03 21.46
CA CYS A 989 -6.38 5.75 22.70
C CYS A 989 -6.26 4.83 23.91
N THR A 990 -5.98 5.41 25.08
CA THR A 990 -5.94 4.68 26.35
C THR A 990 -6.87 5.34 27.37
N SER A 991 -7.66 4.56 28.11
CA SER A 991 -8.58 5.07 29.12
C SER A 991 -8.48 4.28 30.43
N TYR A 992 -8.22 4.96 31.56
CA TYR A 992 -8.00 4.30 32.85
C TYR A 992 -8.23 5.15 34.09
N ASN A 993 -8.41 4.50 35.24
CA ASN A 993 -8.68 5.15 36.53
C ASN A 993 -9.92 6.07 36.55
N ASN A 994 -10.77 6.05 35.54
CA ASN A 994 -12.00 6.83 35.55
C ASN A 994 -12.94 6.21 36.59
N ALA A 995 -13.51 7.05 37.47
CA ALA A 995 -14.28 6.60 38.63
C ALA A 995 -15.31 7.63 39.05
N ASP A 996 -16.59 7.28 38.90
CA ASP A 996 -17.70 8.10 39.38
C ASP A 996 -17.98 7.84 40.88
N LYS A 997 -18.95 8.59 41.42
CA LYS A 997 -19.26 8.54 42.86
C LYS A 997 -19.95 7.24 43.29
N THR A 998 -20.75 6.61 42.44
CA THR A 998 -21.36 5.30 42.76
C THR A 998 -20.45 4.15 42.32
N GLY A 999 -19.65 4.38 41.29
CA GLY A 999 -18.77 3.42 40.65
C GLY A 999 -19.45 2.58 39.57
N GLU A 1000 -20.67 2.97 39.17
CA GLU A 1000 -21.57 2.24 38.25
C GLU A 1000 -21.66 2.88 36.86
N ASN A 1001 -20.91 3.97 36.61
CA ASN A 1001 -21.08 4.78 35.39
C ASN A 1001 -19.78 5.10 34.67
N ALA A 1002 -18.64 5.15 35.38
CA ALA A 1002 -17.36 5.53 34.78
C ALA A 1002 -16.69 4.36 34.03
N ASP A 1003 -16.95 4.32 32.73
CA ASP A 1003 -16.28 3.43 31.80
C ASP A 1003 -14.93 3.98 31.34
N GLY A 1004 -14.12 3.13 30.72
CA GLY A 1004 -13.03 3.62 29.88
C GLY A 1004 -13.57 4.30 28.60
N PHE A 1005 -14.45 3.61 27.87
CA PHE A 1005 -15.03 4.10 26.62
C PHE A 1005 -16.53 3.79 26.52
N ALA A 1006 -17.35 4.82 26.56
CA ALA A 1006 -18.80 4.75 26.42
C ALA A 1006 -19.23 5.15 25.00
N CYS A 1007 -19.97 4.31 24.28
CA CYS A 1007 -20.58 4.66 23.00
C CYS A 1007 -22.05 4.26 23.02
N LYS A 1008 -22.81 4.99 23.86
CA LYS A 1008 -24.05 4.53 24.48
C LYS A 1008 -25.20 5.55 24.34
N LEU A 1009 -26.40 5.11 24.71
CA LEU A 1009 -27.68 5.82 24.73
C LEU A 1009 -28.22 6.25 23.35
N THR A 1010 -27.47 7.10 22.66
CA THR A 1010 -27.87 7.79 21.42
C THR A 1010 -26.64 8.09 20.56
N ALA A 1011 -25.94 7.01 20.19
CA ALA A 1011 -24.86 7.04 19.23
C ALA A 1011 -25.37 6.60 17.85
N GLY A 1012 -24.98 7.33 16.81
CA GLY A 1012 -25.31 7.00 15.42
C GLY A 1012 -24.47 5.85 14.87
N ASN A 1013 -24.65 5.54 13.58
CA ASN A 1013 -23.92 4.47 12.91
C ASN A 1013 -22.44 4.82 12.67
N GLY A 1014 -21.61 3.80 12.45
CA GLY A 1014 -20.26 3.96 11.90
C GLY A 1014 -19.20 4.43 12.90
N ASN A 1015 -19.51 4.50 14.19
CA ASN A 1015 -18.49 4.78 15.21
C ASN A 1015 -17.55 3.57 15.37
N VAL A 1016 -16.23 3.82 15.37
CA VAL A 1016 -15.18 2.78 15.37
C VAL A 1016 -14.18 3.02 16.50
N PHE A 1017 -13.85 1.97 17.25
CA PHE A 1017 -12.72 1.91 18.16
C PHE A 1017 -11.65 0.97 17.57
N ASP A 1018 -10.41 1.44 17.41
CA ASP A 1018 -9.30 0.69 16.80
C ASP A 1018 -8.03 0.86 17.64
N GLY A 1019 -7.35 -0.23 18.02
CA GLY A 1019 -6.07 -0.16 18.75
C GLY A 1019 -6.15 0.44 20.16
N CYS A 1020 -7.34 0.51 20.74
CA CYS A 1020 -7.57 1.19 22.03
C CYS A 1020 -7.34 0.26 23.23
N ILE A 1021 -6.90 0.83 24.35
CA ILE A 1021 -6.61 0.09 25.60
C ILE A 1021 -7.46 0.69 26.72
N SER A 1022 -8.27 -0.13 27.39
CA SER A 1022 -9.10 0.29 28.52
C SER A 1022 -8.78 -0.55 29.75
N TYR A 1023 -8.44 0.09 30.86
CA TYR A 1023 -8.10 -0.67 32.07
C TYR A 1023 -8.36 0.08 33.36
N SER A 1024 -8.63 -0.63 34.45
CA SER A 1024 -8.73 -0.03 35.78
C SER A 1024 -9.72 1.14 35.91
N ASN A 1025 -10.82 1.12 35.14
CA ASN A 1025 -11.97 2.00 35.37
C ASN A 1025 -12.86 1.41 36.48
N SER A 1026 -13.76 2.20 37.09
CA SER A 1026 -14.63 1.69 38.17
C SER A 1026 -15.74 0.79 37.66
N ASP A 1027 -16.34 1.14 36.51
CA ASP A 1027 -17.29 0.26 35.80
C ASP A 1027 -16.59 -0.52 34.68
N ASP A 1028 -16.96 -0.34 33.40
CA ASP A 1028 -16.46 -1.20 32.32
C ASP A 1028 -15.20 -0.70 31.61
N GLY A 1029 -14.58 -1.61 30.86
CA GLY A 1029 -13.64 -1.22 29.80
C GLY A 1029 -14.34 -0.49 28.65
N TRP A 1030 -15.49 -1.03 28.20
CA TRP A 1030 -16.37 -0.47 27.16
C TRP A 1030 -17.84 -0.67 27.52
N ASP A 1031 -18.67 0.37 27.36
CA ASP A 1031 -20.14 0.28 27.45
C ASP A 1031 -20.82 0.79 26.17
N LEU A 1032 -21.67 -0.06 25.58
CA LEU A 1032 -22.51 0.23 24.41
C LEU A 1032 -24.01 0.29 24.75
N TYR A 1033 -24.38 0.44 26.03
CA TYR A 1033 -25.75 0.44 26.54
C TYR A 1033 -26.71 1.30 25.70
N ALA A 1034 -27.91 0.81 25.45
CA ALA A 1034 -28.93 1.52 24.69
C ALA A 1034 -30.27 1.31 25.38
N LYS A 1035 -31.08 2.36 25.53
CA LYS A 1035 -32.31 2.31 26.35
C LYS A 1035 -33.58 2.34 25.52
N GLU A 1036 -34.59 1.59 25.95
CA GLU A 1036 -35.92 1.52 25.33
C GLU A 1036 -36.50 2.88 24.93
N ALA A 1037 -36.39 3.87 25.82
CA ALA A 1037 -36.93 5.22 25.61
C ALA A 1037 -36.26 6.02 24.46
N THR A 1038 -35.11 5.59 23.95
CA THR A 1038 -34.45 6.17 22.77
C THR A 1038 -34.26 5.17 21.63
N GLY A 1039 -34.54 3.88 21.83
CA GLY A 1039 -34.39 2.83 20.83
C GLY A 1039 -32.97 2.28 20.71
N SER A 1040 -32.74 1.47 19.68
CA SER A 1040 -31.40 0.96 19.32
C SER A 1040 -30.46 2.09 18.92
N ILE A 1041 -29.19 1.95 19.26
CA ILE A 1041 -28.12 2.81 18.73
C ILE A 1041 -27.63 2.29 17.38
N GLY A 1042 -26.78 3.06 16.71
CA GLY A 1042 -26.11 2.60 15.51
C GLY A 1042 -25.10 1.49 15.77
N VAL A 1043 -24.75 0.74 14.72
CA VAL A 1043 -23.73 -0.31 14.81
C VAL A 1043 -22.36 0.32 15.12
N VAL A 1044 -21.71 -0.24 16.14
CA VAL A 1044 -20.37 0.14 16.61
C VAL A 1044 -19.41 -1.00 16.26
N THR A 1045 -18.22 -0.64 15.78
CA THR A 1045 -17.13 -1.59 15.51
C THR A 1045 -16.01 -1.39 16.53
N ILE A 1046 -15.61 -2.43 17.26
CA ILE A 1046 -14.45 -2.42 18.17
C ILE A 1046 -13.42 -3.41 17.62
N LYS A 1047 -12.19 -2.98 17.34
CA LYS A 1047 -11.17 -3.89 16.82
C LYS A 1047 -9.76 -3.63 17.35
N ASN A 1048 -8.93 -4.67 17.44
CA ASN A 1048 -7.56 -4.57 17.95
C ASN A 1048 -7.47 -3.94 19.36
N CYS A 1049 -8.51 -4.12 20.19
CA CYS A 1049 -8.64 -3.46 21.48
C CYS A 1049 -8.32 -4.40 22.66
N VAL A 1050 -7.97 -3.81 23.80
CA VAL A 1050 -7.59 -4.53 25.03
C VAL A 1050 -8.38 -3.99 26.22
N ALA A 1051 -9.08 -4.84 26.97
CA ALA A 1051 -9.82 -4.49 28.18
C ALA A 1051 -9.32 -5.28 29.39
N PHE A 1052 -8.80 -4.63 30.44
CA PHE A 1052 -8.32 -5.38 31.62
C PHE A 1052 -8.44 -4.71 32.97
N ASN A 1053 -8.58 -5.50 34.03
CA ASN A 1053 -8.58 -5.02 35.43
C ASN A 1053 -9.64 -3.92 35.73
N ASN A 1054 -10.69 -3.79 34.91
CA ASN A 1054 -11.82 -2.90 35.19
C ASN A 1054 -12.61 -3.42 36.41
N GLY A 1055 -13.19 -2.53 37.20
CA GLY A 1055 -13.65 -2.78 38.58
C GLY A 1055 -12.60 -2.54 39.68
N LYS A 1056 -11.34 -2.22 39.30
CA LYS A 1056 -10.25 -1.96 40.24
C LYS A 1056 -9.27 -0.92 39.71
N LEU A 1057 -9.20 0.24 40.34
CA LEU A 1057 -8.25 1.30 39.99
C LEU A 1057 -6.81 0.84 40.18
N THR A 1058 -5.85 1.49 39.51
CA THR A 1058 -4.41 1.17 39.66
C THR A 1058 -3.89 1.40 41.08
N THR A 1059 -4.58 2.21 41.89
CA THR A 1059 -4.31 2.40 43.33
C THR A 1059 -4.64 1.17 44.19
N GLY A 1060 -5.31 0.17 43.60
CA GLY A 1060 -5.85 -1.00 44.31
C GLY A 1060 -7.27 -0.82 44.83
N SER A 1061 -7.84 0.39 44.78
CA SER A 1061 -9.22 0.68 45.17
C SER A 1061 -10.24 0.00 44.25
N SER A 1062 -11.25 -0.65 44.81
CA SER A 1062 -12.42 -1.16 44.08
C SER A 1062 -13.68 -0.43 44.51
N TYR A 1063 -14.58 -0.22 43.56
CA TYR A 1063 -15.87 0.43 43.77
C TYR A 1063 -16.95 -0.65 43.64
N GLY A 1064 -17.42 -1.17 44.78
CA GLY A 1064 -18.13 -2.46 44.86
C GLY A 1064 -19.52 -2.53 44.21
N ASN A 1065 -19.91 -1.55 43.40
CA ASN A 1065 -21.22 -1.46 42.75
C ASN A 1065 -21.17 -1.63 41.22
N GLY A 1066 -20.02 -1.38 40.57
CA GLY A 1066 -19.90 -1.48 39.11
C GLY A 1066 -20.22 -2.86 38.55
N ASP A 1067 -20.59 -2.92 37.28
CA ASP A 1067 -20.72 -4.15 36.49
C ASP A 1067 -19.35 -4.72 36.07
N MET A 1068 -18.28 -3.91 35.99
CA MET A 1068 -16.87 -4.33 35.91
C MET A 1068 -16.48 -5.24 34.73
N ASN A 1069 -17.10 -5.10 33.56
CA ASN A 1069 -16.83 -5.93 32.39
C ASN A 1069 -15.62 -5.43 31.58
N GLY A 1070 -15.03 -6.31 30.78
CA GLY A 1070 -14.10 -5.89 29.73
C GLY A 1070 -14.82 -5.16 28.59
N PHE A 1071 -15.82 -5.83 27.98
CA PHE A 1071 -16.64 -5.28 26.90
C PHE A 1071 -18.14 -5.56 27.14
N LYS A 1072 -18.91 -4.53 27.55
CA LYS A 1072 -20.37 -4.53 27.71
C LYS A 1072 -21.02 -4.10 26.39
N LEU A 1073 -21.46 -5.09 25.59
CA LEU A 1073 -21.88 -4.87 24.18
C LEU A 1073 -23.38 -4.51 24.02
N GLY A 1074 -23.94 -3.72 24.93
CA GLY A 1074 -25.30 -3.14 24.80
C GLY A 1074 -26.14 -3.26 26.08
N GLY A 1075 -27.47 -3.22 25.94
CA GLY A 1075 -28.38 -3.71 26.98
C GLY A 1075 -29.75 -3.03 27.08
N SER A 1076 -30.83 -3.75 26.82
CA SER A 1076 -32.18 -3.51 27.39
C SER A 1076 -33.02 -4.78 27.29
N ASN A 1077 -32.45 -5.89 27.76
CA ASN A 1077 -33.05 -7.24 27.73
C ASN A 1077 -33.73 -7.61 26.38
N GLY A 1078 -33.07 -7.31 25.27
CA GLY A 1078 -33.51 -7.66 23.91
C GLY A 1078 -34.48 -6.70 23.23
N LYS A 1079 -34.86 -5.60 23.89
CA LYS A 1079 -35.86 -4.65 23.37
C LYS A 1079 -35.30 -3.57 22.43
N VAL A 1080 -33.98 -3.34 22.47
CA VAL A 1080 -33.26 -2.41 21.58
C VAL A 1080 -32.06 -3.11 20.93
N PRO A 1081 -32.31 -4.18 20.15
CA PRO A 1081 -31.26 -5.02 19.59
C PRO A 1081 -30.40 -4.21 18.62
N THR A 1082 -29.08 -4.34 18.77
CA THR A 1082 -28.08 -3.66 17.94
C THR A 1082 -26.93 -4.63 17.62
N ALA A 1083 -26.68 -4.86 16.33
CA ALA A 1083 -25.72 -5.87 15.85
C ALA A 1083 -24.27 -5.33 15.83
N HIS A 1084 -23.67 -5.10 17.02
CA HIS A 1084 -22.28 -4.65 17.12
C HIS A 1084 -21.27 -5.69 16.62
N ILE A 1085 -20.11 -5.20 16.18
CA ILE A 1085 -19.03 -5.99 15.58
C ILE A 1085 -17.78 -5.81 16.45
N VAL A 1086 -17.16 -6.92 16.86
CA VAL A 1086 -15.91 -6.91 17.63
C VAL A 1086 -14.89 -7.86 17.02
N SER A 1087 -13.64 -7.43 16.83
CA SER A 1087 -12.61 -8.31 16.23
C SER A 1087 -11.19 -8.11 16.75
N ASN A 1088 -10.43 -9.20 16.87
CA ASN A 1088 -9.05 -9.18 17.33
C ASN A 1088 -8.86 -8.49 18.70
N CYS A 1089 -9.78 -8.73 19.65
CA CYS A 1089 -9.79 -8.08 20.96
C CYS A 1089 -9.38 -9.03 22.10
N ILE A 1090 -8.77 -8.47 23.14
CA ILE A 1090 -8.35 -9.21 24.34
C ILE A 1090 -9.06 -8.66 25.59
N ALA A 1091 -9.63 -9.55 26.42
CA ALA A 1091 -10.16 -9.21 27.74
C ALA A 1091 -9.52 -10.06 28.85
N PHE A 1092 -8.94 -9.46 29.90
CA PHE A 1092 -8.42 -10.24 31.03
C PHE A 1092 -8.52 -9.56 32.39
N ALA A 1093 -8.60 -10.37 33.45
CA ALA A 1093 -8.60 -9.92 34.84
C ALA A 1093 -9.64 -8.84 35.19
N ASN A 1094 -10.70 -8.68 34.39
CA ASN A 1094 -11.80 -7.75 34.72
C ASN A 1094 -12.62 -8.31 35.89
N GLY A 1095 -13.21 -7.41 36.69
CA GLY A 1095 -13.95 -7.72 37.92
C GLY A 1095 -15.23 -8.53 37.71
N HIS A 1096 -15.67 -8.71 36.46
CA HIS A 1096 -16.87 -9.47 36.11
C HIS A 1096 -16.68 -10.27 34.80
N ASP A 1097 -17.38 -9.94 33.72
CA ASP A 1097 -17.31 -10.67 32.45
C ASP A 1097 -16.20 -10.11 31.55
N GLY A 1098 -15.53 -10.97 30.77
CA GLY A 1098 -14.58 -10.53 29.74
C GLY A 1098 -15.28 -9.83 28.58
N PHE A 1099 -16.24 -10.52 27.96
CA PHE A 1099 -17.15 -9.99 26.95
C PHE A 1099 -18.59 -10.42 27.28
N THR A 1100 -19.54 -9.50 27.21
CA THR A 1100 -20.94 -9.77 27.55
C THR A 1100 -21.91 -9.09 26.58
N ASP A 1101 -23.03 -9.76 26.26
CA ASP A 1101 -24.12 -9.11 25.51
C ASP A 1101 -24.86 -8.04 26.32
N ASN A 1102 -24.73 -8.09 27.65
CA ASN A 1102 -25.51 -7.35 28.63
C ASN A 1102 -27.02 -7.16 28.31
N GLY A 1103 -27.63 -8.13 27.62
CA GLY A 1103 -29.03 -8.07 27.21
C GLY A 1103 -29.30 -7.15 26.01
N ASN A 1104 -28.33 -6.96 25.11
CA ASN A 1104 -28.53 -6.31 23.82
C ASN A 1104 -29.65 -7.02 23.01
N GLY A 1105 -29.49 -8.33 22.80
CA GLY A 1105 -30.42 -9.16 22.02
C GLY A 1105 -30.26 -9.09 20.50
N GLY A 1106 -29.40 -8.22 19.98
CA GLY A 1106 -28.98 -8.22 18.58
C GLY A 1106 -28.09 -9.41 18.21
N SER A 1107 -27.92 -9.58 16.90
CA SER A 1107 -26.97 -10.52 16.29
C SER A 1107 -25.55 -9.93 16.40
N LEU A 1108 -24.92 -10.11 17.55
CA LEU A 1108 -23.54 -9.69 17.78
C LEU A 1108 -22.58 -10.55 16.94
N SER A 1109 -21.53 -9.92 16.40
CA SER A 1109 -20.50 -10.58 15.62
C SER A 1109 -19.13 -10.44 16.29
N LEU A 1110 -18.53 -11.54 16.71
CA LEU A 1110 -17.17 -11.57 17.27
C LEU A 1110 -16.24 -12.45 16.44
N THR A 1111 -15.05 -11.94 16.13
CA THR A 1111 -14.01 -12.65 15.37
C THR A 1111 -12.66 -12.60 16.09
N ASN A 1112 -11.98 -13.73 16.25
CA ASN A 1112 -10.60 -13.83 16.77
C ASN A 1112 -10.40 -13.07 18.10
N CYS A 1113 -11.21 -13.34 19.13
CA CYS A 1113 -11.09 -12.67 20.43
C CYS A 1113 -10.60 -13.65 21.50
N THR A 1114 -9.70 -13.19 22.38
CA THR A 1114 -9.21 -13.99 23.51
C THR A 1114 -9.69 -13.41 24.83
N SER A 1115 -10.21 -14.25 25.71
CA SER A 1115 -10.71 -13.86 27.03
C SER A 1115 -10.04 -14.73 28.10
N TYR A 1116 -9.39 -14.12 29.10
CA TYR A 1116 -8.51 -14.82 30.05
C TYR A 1116 -8.70 -14.36 31.49
N ASN A 1117 -9.02 -15.29 32.41
CA ASN A 1117 -9.08 -15.03 33.85
C ASN A 1117 -9.95 -13.81 34.25
N ASN A 1118 -11.12 -13.64 33.65
CA ASN A 1118 -12.12 -12.66 34.13
C ASN A 1118 -12.93 -13.27 35.28
N ALA A 1119 -13.31 -12.46 36.27
CA ALA A 1119 -13.78 -12.98 37.57
C ALA A 1119 -15.09 -13.79 37.49
N LYS A 1120 -15.93 -13.55 36.48
CA LYS A 1120 -17.22 -14.24 36.30
C LYS A 1120 -17.21 -15.16 35.07
N VAL A 1121 -17.48 -14.65 33.87
CA VAL A 1121 -17.51 -15.43 32.62
C VAL A 1121 -16.60 -14.79 31.57
N ASN A 1122 -15.89 -15.61 30.78
CA ASN A 1122 -15.02 -15.08 29.73
C ASN A 1122 -15.83 -14.58 28.52
N PHE A 1123 -16.84 -15.33 28.07
CA PHE A 1123 -17.79 -14.95 27.02
C PHE A 1123 -19.26 -15.22 27.42
N ASN A 1124 -20.07 -14.16 27.62
CA ASN A 1124 -21.42 -14.24 28.20
C ASN A 1124 -22.50 -13.71 27.23
N PHE A 1125 -22.86 -14.49 26.20
CA PHE A 1125 -23.80 -14.10 25.14
C PHE A 1125 -25.13 -14.88 25.14
N TYR A 1126 -25.71 -15.06 26.33
CA TYR A 1126 -26.90 -15.90 26.53
C TYR A 1126 -28.25 -15.24 26.20
N ARG A 1127 -28.24 -13.97 25.81
CA ARG A 1127 -29.40 -13.16 25.41
C ARG A 1127 -29.31 -12.69 23.96
N THR A 1128 -28.13 -12.76 23.33
CA THR A 1128 -27.96 -12.46 21.90
C THR A 1128 -28.75 -13.44 21.01
N ASN A 1129 -29.49 -12.87 20.05
CA ASN A 1129 -30.29 -13.59 19.07
C ASN A 1129 -29.47 -13.78 17.78
N LYS A 1130 -29.21 -15.03 17.37
CA LYS A 1130 -28.43 -15.37 16.16
C LYS A 1130 -27.06 -14.67 16.10
N GLY A 1131 -26.30 -14.69 17.19
CA GLY A 1131 -24.92 -14.20 17.16
C GLY A 1131 -24.04 -15.01 16.22
N ASN A 1132 -22.94 -14.41 15.77
CA ASN A 1132 -21.92 -15.07 14.97
C ASN A 1132 -20.57 -14.96 15.69
N PHE A 1133 -20.05 -16.10 16.12
CA PHE A 1133 -18.89 -16.21 16.99
C PHE A 1133 -17.84 -17.08 16.30
N THR A 1134 -16.70 -16.50 15.94
CA THR A 1134 -15.61 -17.23 15.28
C THR A 1134 -14.25 -16.91 15.87
N GLY A 1135 -13.37 -17.90 16.01
CA GLY A 1135 -12.03 -17.67 16.57
C GLY A 1135 -12.03 -17.24 18.05
N LEU A 1136 -13.02 -17.63 18.85
CA LEU A 1136 -13.01 -17.23 20.26
C LEU A 1136 -12.15 -18.20 21.08
N VAL A 1137 -11.32 -17.67 21.96
CA VAL A 1137 -10.43 -18.45 22.83
C VAL A 1137 -10.64 -18.05 24.27
N THR A 1138 -11.15 -18.97 25.07
CA THR A 1138 -11.27 -18.83 26.53
C THR A 1138 -10.03 -19.41 27.22
N GLY A 1139 -9.56 -18.77 28.28
CA GLY A 1139 -8.45 -19.26 29.11
C GLY A 1139 -8.64 -18.93 30.58
N SER A 1140 -8.22 -19.83 31.48
CA SER A 1140 -8.40 -19.69 32.93
C SER A 1140 -9.80 -19.19 33.36
N PRO A 1141 -10.91 -19.77 32.85
CA PRO A 1141 -12.26 -19.29 33.13
C PRO A 1141 -12.72 -19.67 34.54
N ASN A 1142 -13.46 -18.77 35.20
CA ASN A 1142 -14.09 -19.03 36.49
C ASN A 1142 -15.49 -19.67 36.37
N ASN A 1143 -16.14 -19.57 35.20
CA ASN A 1143 -17.48 -20.11 34.95
C ASN A 1143 -17.67 -20.42 33.45
N SER A 1144 -18.78 -21.07 33.09
CA SER A 1144 -19.08 -21.49 31.72
C SER A 1144 -19.38 -20.32 30.80
N ASP A 1145 -18.75 -20.32 29.63
CA ASP A 1145 -19.08 -19.46 28.48
C ASP A 1145 -20.47 -19.82 27.92
N LYS A 1146 -21.15 -18.83 27.31
CA LYS A 1146 -22.53 -18.95 26.83
C LYS A 1146 -22.74 -18.28 25.48
N TYR A 1147 -23.52 -18.93 24.61
CA TYR A 1147 -23.83 -18.46 23.26
C TYR A 1147 -25.30 -18.73 22.90
N GLY A 1148 -25.97 -17.74 22.31
CA GLY A 1148 -27.39 -17.83 21.92
C GLY A 1148 -28.36 -17.79 23.09
N THR A 1149 -29.66 -17.65 22.81
CA THR A 1149 -30.69 -17.75 23.86
C THR A 1149 -31.03 -19.21 24.14
N SER A 1150 -31.90 -19.48 25.12
CA SER A 1150 -32.40 -20.85 25.38
C SER A 1150 -33.25 -21.42 24.25
N SER A 1151 -33.79 -20.58 23.36
CA SER A 1151 -34.67 -20.96 22.25
C SER A 1151 -34.14 -20.59 20.86
N VAL A 1152 -33.11 -19.76 20.76
CA VAL A 1152 -32.54 -19.30 19.49
C VAL A 1152 -31.02 -19.46 19.49
N ALA A 1153 -30.54 -20.32 18.60
CA ALA A 1153 -29.13 -20.62 18.48
C ALA A 1153 -28.33 -19.43 17.90
N SER A 1154 -27.08 -19.35 18.31
CA SER A 1154 -26.04 -18.57 17.62
C SER A 1154 -25.11 -19.52 16.84
N THR A 1155 -24.49 -19.01 15.78
CA THR A 1155 -23.48 -19.74 15.02
C THR A 1155 -22.13 -19.58 15.71
N VAL A 1156 -21.54 -20.69 16.16
CA VAL A 1156 -20.21 -20.74 16.76
C VAL A 1156 -19.29 -21.56 15.86
N SER A 1157 -18.08 -21.09 15.59
CA SER A 1157 -17.09 -21.77 14.74
C SER A 1157 -15.66 -21.49 15.19
N LYS A 1158 -14.71 -22.36 14.87
CA LYS A 1158 -13.27 -22.21 15.22
C LYS A 1158 -13.05 -21.69 16.65
N THR A 1159 -13.84 -22.16 17.61
CA THR A 1159 -13.96 -21.56 18.94
C THR A 1159 -13.63 -22.58 20.02
N LEU A 1160 -12.69 -22.20 20.90
CA LEU A 1160 -12.36 -22.91 22.11
C LEU A 1160 -13.08 -22.23 23.28
N TYR A 1161 -14.10 -22.90 23.80
CA TYR A 1161 -14.93 -22.38 24.89
C TYR A 1161 -15.00 -23.36 26.06
N TYR A 1162 -15.39 -22.86 27.22
CA TYR A 1162 -15.40 -23.62 28.46
C TYR A 1162 -16.84 -23.79 28.93
N THR A 1163 -17.24 -25.02 29.20
CA THR A 1163 -18.57 -25.31 29.73
C THR A 1163 -18.53 -26.58 30.56
N ASN A 1164 -19.37 -26.65 31.60
CA ASN A 1164 -19.52 -27.83 32.44
C ASN A 1164 -18.16 -28.34 33.00
N SER A 1165 -17.35 -27.40 33.47
CA SER A 1165 -16.00 -27.57 34.03
C SER A 1165 -14.93 -28.13 33.07
N LYS A 1166 -15.15 -28.06 31.76
CA LYS A 1166 -14.28 -28.64 30.72
C LYS A 1166 -14.15 -27.71 29.51
N TYR A 1167 -13.08 -27.90 28.73
CA TYR A 1167 -12.87 -27.18 27.46
C TYR A 1167 -13.39 -27.98 26.27
N TYR A 1168 -13.99 -27.28 25.31
CA TYR A 1168 -14.55 -27.84 24.08
C TYR A 1168 -14.12 -27.02 22.87
N TRP A 1169 -13.69 -27.72 21.82
CA TRP A 1169 -13.32 -27.16 20.53
C TRP A 1169 -14.44 -27.37 19.51
N ILE A 1170 -14.96 -26.27 18.97
CA ILE A 1170 -15.89 -26.24 17.86
C ILE A 1170 -15.10 -25.87 16.60
N SER A 1171 -14.83 -26.82 15.72
CA SER A 1171 -13.99 -26.62 14.53
C SER A 1171 -14.72 -25.94 13.37
N SER A 1172 -15.98 -26.29 13.13
CA SER A 1172 -16.84 -25.81 12.04
C SER A 1172 -18.08 -25.07 12.56
N ALA A 1173 -18.79 -24.39 11.67
CA ALA A 1173 -20.01 -23.65 12.01
C ALA A 1173 -21.08 -24.56 12.63
N THR A 1174 -21.38 -24.32 13.91
CA THR A 1174 -22.25 -25.13 14.75
C THR A 1174 -23.26 -24.22 15.45
N SER A 1175 -24.53 -24.62 15.43
CA SER A 1175 -25.61 -23.93 16.14
C SER A 1175 -25.54 -24.24 17.64
N VAL A 1176 -25.41 -23.21 18.49
CA VAL A 1176 -25.34 -23.33 19.95
C VAL A 1176 -26.42 -22.46 20.60
N THR A 1177 -27.24 -23.06 21.48
CA THR A 1177 -28.18 -22.36 22.38
C THR A 1177 -27.65 -22.31 23.81
N ASN A 1178 -28.09 -21.32 24.59
CA ASN A 1178 -27.80 -21.29 26.03
C ASN A 1178 -28.54 -22.42 26.74
N GLY A 1179 -27.78 -23.40 27.23
CA GLY A 1179 -28.28 -24.65 27.82
C GLY A 1179 -27.71 -25.89 27.14
N GLN A 1180 -27.26 -25.79 25.88
CA GLN A 1180 -26.47 -26.84 25.25
C GLN A 1180 -25.05 -26.86 25.85
N LYS A 1181 -24.78 -27.91 26.63
CA LYS A 1181 -23.46 -28.20 27.19
C LYS A 1181 -22.70 -29.14 26.25
N ASN A 1182 -21.37 -29.13 26.35
CA ASN A 1182 -20.49 -30.12 25.73
C ASN A 1182 -20.58 -30.20 24.20
N VAL A 1183 -20.74 -29.06 23.51
CA VAL A 1183 -20.85 -29.02 22.05
C VAL A 1183 -19.46 -28.98 21.43
N GLY A 1184 -19.21 -29.83 20.43
CA GLY A 1184 -17.88 -30.00 19.83
C GLY A 1184 -17.00 -31.02 20.57
N THR A 1185 -15.71 -31.05 20.25
CA THR A 1185 -14.76 -32.05 20.77
C THR A 1185 -14.23 -31.61 22.12
N GLN A 1186 -14.32 -32.46 23.16
CA GLN A 1186 -13.68 -32.17 24.44
C GLN A 1186 -12.16 -32.15 24.27
N VAL A 1187 -11.51 -31.10 24.77
CA VAL A 1187 -10.04 -30.91 24.71
C VAL A 1187 -9.48 -30.57 26.09
N ASN A 1188 -8.15 -30.58 26.21
CA ASN A 1188 -7.46 -30.08 27.39
C ASN A 1188 -7.53 -28.55 27.47
N ALA A 1189 -7.19 -27.99 28.63
CA ALA A 1189 -7.02 -26.54 28.77
C ALA A 1189 -5.97 -26.01 27.76
N PRO A 1190 -6.20 -24.84 27.14
CA PRO A 1190 -5.22 -24.27 26.22
C PRO A 1190 -3.96 -23.87 26.99
N SER A 1191 -2.81 -24.13 26.38
CA SER A 1191 -1.58 -23.46 26.75
C SER A 1191 -1.37 -22.24 25.84
N PHE A 1192 -0.86 -21.16 26.43
CA PHE A 1192 -0.55 -19.92 25.74
C PHE A 1192 0.98 -19.76 25.68
N LYS A 1193 1.46 -19.08 24.63
CA LYS A 1193 2.89 -18.76 24.47
C LYS A 1193 3.43 -17.87 25.59
N SER A 1194 2.60 -16.94 26.06
CA SER A 1194 2.86 -16.16 27.26
C SER A 1194 1.56 -15.84 27.98
N THR A 1195 1.53 -16.11 29.28
CA THR A 1195 0.52 -15.65 30.25
C THR A 1195 1.03 -14.49 31.09
N SER A 1196 2.13 -13.85 30.69
CA SER A 1196 2.68 -12.66 31.38
C SER A 1196 1.80 -11.45 31.09
N LEU A 1197 0.88 -11.15 32.00
CA LEU A 1197 -0.05 -10.02 31.88
C LEU A 1197 0.64 -8.70 32.28
N PRO A 1198 0.33 -7.57 31.62
CA PRO A 1198 0.89 -6.28 31.96
C PRO A 1198 0.39 -5.79 33.33
N THR A 1199 1.27 -5.16 34.09
CA THR A 1199 0.89 -4.47 35.33
C THR A 1199 0.07 -3.22 35.00
N ALA A 1200 -1.11 -3.09 35.61
CA ALA A 1200 -1.94 -1.88 35.50
C ALA A 1200 -1.25 -0.68 36.18
N ASN A 1201 -0.71 0.25 35.40
CA ASN A 1201 -0.08 1.49 35.85
C ASN A 1201 -0.05 2.53 34.72
N SER A 1202 0.25 3.79 35.05
CA SER A 1202 0.24 4.91 34.11
C SER A 1202 1.16 4.76 32.87
N SER A 1203 2.16 3.88 32.91
CA SER A 1203 3.05 3.64 31.76
C SER A 1203 2.46 2.70 30.69
N VAL A 1204 1.26 2.15 30.89
CA VAL A 1204 0.61 1.22 29.95
C VAL A 1204 0.47 1.80 28.53
N HIS A 1205 0.14 3.08 28.39
CA HIS A 1205 0.00 3.73 27.08
C HIS A 1205 1.33 3.68 26.30
N LYS A 1206 2.43 4.12 26.91
CA LYS A 1206 3.78 4.07 26.34
C LYS A 1206 4.31 2.64 26.12
N ASN A 1207 4.12 1.75 27.09
CA ASN A 1207 4.79 0.45 27.10
C ASN A 1207 4.12 -0.60 26.20
N LEU A 1208 2.80 -0.53 26.05
CA LEU A 1208 2.01 -1.48 25.23
C LEU A 1208 1.68 -0.92 23.84
N ARG A 1209 2.50 0.02 23.33
CA ARG A 1209 2.40 0.54 21.96
C ARG A 1209 3.69 0.34 21.17
N ASN A 1210 3.51 0.13 19.87
CA ASN A 1210 4.57 0.24 18.87
C ASN A 1210 4.79 1.72 18.50
N ALA A 1211 5.84 2.02 17.73
CA ALA A 1211 6.15 3.39 17.30
C ALA A 1211 5.07 4.06 16.42
N ASP A 1212 4.19 3.26 15.80
CA ASP A 1212 3.00 3.72 15.06
C ASP A 1212 1.76 3.93 15.95
N GLY A 1213 1.86 3.66 17.26
CA GLY A 1213 0.76 3.71 18.22
C GLY A 1213 -0.07 2.42 18.31
N THR A 1214 0.14 1.42 17.46
CA THR A 1214 -0.59 0.13 17.53
C THR A 1214 -0.28 -0.64 18.79
N VAL A 1215 -1.23 -1.47 19.25
CA VAL A 1215 -1.09 -2.29 20.45
C VAL A 1215 0.03 -3.34 20.28
N LYS A 1216 0.98 -3.33 21.21
CA LYS A 1216 2.18 -4.17 21.26
C LYS A 1216 2.06 -5.22 22.36
N LEU A 1217 1.46 -6.35 22.03
CA LEU A 1217 1.32 -7.51 22.93
C LEU A 1217 2.04 -8.78 22.41
N GLY A 1218 2.35 -8.85 21.12
CA GLY A 1218 3.06 -9.97 20.52
C GLY A 1218 2.37 -11.32 20.74
N ASP A 1219 3.09 -12.25 21.39
CA ASP A 1219 2.61 -13.59 21.71
C ASP A 1219 1.86 -13.70 23.06
N MET A 1220 1.57 -12.58 23.75
CA MET A 1220 0.76 -12.58 24.98
C MET A 1220 -0.67 -13.08 24.71
N LEU A 1221 -1.12 -14.05 25.51
CA LEU A 1221 -2.42 -14.73 25.38
C LEU A 1221 -2.70 -15.32 23.97
N LYS A 1222 -1.64 -15.54 23.18
CA LYS A 1222 -1.71 -16.29 21.93
C LYS A 1222 -1.57 -17.79 22.22
N PRO A 1223 -2.49 -18.65 21.73
CA PRO A 1223 -2.39 -20.09 21.92
C PRO A 1223 -1.08 -20.68 21.38
N ASN A 1224 -0.56 -21.71 22.03
CA ASN A 1224 0.54 -22.53 21.49
C ASN A 1224 0.05 -23.42 20.34
N ASP A 1225 -1.16 -23.95 20.46
CA ASP A 1225 -1.80 -24.74 19.42
C ASP A 1225 -2.37 -23.82 18.33
N SER A 1226 -1.79 -23.91 17.13
CA SER A 1226 -2.20 -23.16 15.94
C SER A 1226 -3.62 -23.45 15.46
N THR A 1227 -4.27 -24.51 15.99
CA THR A 1227 -5.69 -24.82 15.76
C THR A 1227 -6.60 -23.71 16.31
N TYR A 1228 -6.19 -23.05 17.40
CA TYR A 1228 -7.00 -22.04 18.09
C TYR A 1228 -6.71 -20.63 17.57
N SER A 1229 -7.65 -20.06 16.81
CA SER A 1229 -7.50 -18.75 16.16
C SER A 1229 -8.01 -17.59 17.02
N GLY A 1230 -7.39 -17.38 18.19
CA GLY A 1230 -7.68 -16.26 19.08
C GLY A 1230 -7.14 -14.91 18.60
N ALA A 1231 -7.17 -13.90 19.46
CA ALA A 1231 -6.58 -12.59 19.17
C ALA A 1231 -5.07 -12.68 19.01
N SER A 1232 -4.51 -11.87 18.10
CA SER A 1232 -3.08 -11.80 17.81
C SER A 1232 -2.66 -10.37 17.55
N PHE A 1233 -1.59 -9.94 18.22
CA PHE A 1233 -1.00 -8.61 18.10
C PHE A 1233 0.44 -8.73 17.63
N SER A 1234 0.94 -7.68 16.96
CA SER A 1234 2.31 -7.66 16.46
C SER A 1234 3.31 -7.28 17.57
N THR A 1235 4.54 -7.80 17.49
CA THR A 1235 5.71 -7.29 18.22
C THR A 1235 6.41 -6.14 17.48
N GLN A 1236 6.09 -5.97 16.20
CA GLN A 1236 6.64 -4.97 15.29
C GLN A 1236 5.57 -3.93 14.95
N ALA A 1237 5.98 -2.72 14.55
CA ALA A 1237 5.08 -1.73 13.96
C ALA A 1237 4.29 -2.37 12.80
N ALA A 1238 2.98 -2.47 12.96
CA ALA A 1238 2.09 -3.07 11.97
C ALA A 1238 1.49 -1.92 11.17
N SER A 1239 1.79 -1.87 9.87
CA SER A 1239 1.25 -0.85 8.97
C SER A 1239 -0.27 -0.76 9.15
N ILE A 1240 -0.69 0.34 9.76
CA ILE A 1240 -2.04 0.49 10.28
C ILE A 1240 -3.03 0.32 9.14
N LEU A 1241 -3.87 -0.72 9.23
CA LEU A 1241 -4.97 -0.93 8.30
C LEU A 1241 -5.87 0.30 8.33
N GLY A 1242 -5.81 1.09 7.26
CA GLY A 1242 -6.57 2.30 7.10
C GLY A 1242 -8.05 2.02 7.30
N VAL A 1243 -8.57 2.43 8.47
CA VAL A 1243 -10.01 2.60 8.67
C VAL A 1243 -10.42 3.72 7.74
N SER A 1244 -10.93 3.33 6.57
CA SER A 1244 -11.86 4.17 5.82
C SER A 1244 -13.02 4.43 6.75
N LEU A 1245 -13.12 5.67 7.27
CA LEU A 1245 -14.38 6.16 7.81
C LEU A 1245 -15.36 6.15 6.63
N LYS A 1246 -16.34 5.25 6.68
CA LYS A 1246 -17.47 5.27 5.74
C LYS A 1246 -18.29 6.53 6.00
N THR A 1247 -17.87 7.64 5.42
CA THR A 1247 -18.77 8.73 5.09
C THR A 1247 -19.62 8.25 3.92
N ASN A 1248 -20.75 7.61 4.25
CA ASN A 1248 -21.83 7.36 3.29
C ASN A 1248 -22.25 8.65 2.59
#